data_AF-A0ABD2MSS4-F1
#
_entry.id   AF-A0ABD2MSS4-F1
#
_cell.length_a   1.000
_cell.length_b   1.000
_cell.length_c   1.000
_cell.angle_alpha   90.00
_cell.angle_beta   90.00
_cell.angle_gamma   90.00
#
_symmetry.space_group_name_H-M   'P 1'
#
loop_
_entity.id
_entity.type
_entity.pdbx_description
1 polymer ?
#
loop_
_entity_poly.entity_id
_entity_poly.type
_entity_poly.pdbx_seq_one_letter_code
_entity_poly.pdbx_strand_id
1 'polypeptide(L)'
;MLIPIKAWNEGYDPCSSSSQNPVTPLPIELLQDVEVLEEYISRLTLLGWTSRQQFEETWMCLLSVLCNTSTNDNSNEEINEMYTCASIAVKGITSLLMQTLYHPTPGKGNTSNLLHVSRDTPIICGRISIKKLRDVQLFIEARYNKSLYVSDRNVKINSLFDDRNLEKHLKTYSVGQLSIKYFLIAVGILENVDQKCFAYEIWNNREETLQKFGLDITSCLHFLQDFYTQLLQFQKISSLALLHEIVCSILTLSDLFNDKIQFNWMMDLFLDLLKVHAVEDELLHQYLIIGVCKSAAVLNPELEVYEIIKKYLVQFLKSSFVPSKIACLHGFLYILEGCKLNNISIGGISEELQLILPCAVEYIQMNLNNLARNAHQSQQHTQLIWSVAFYIIENVEEVHIESSFIENVLSGAISCLSETKKRITEYKCIMKGLQRLIVLKKNLMMKIGKQVVKLSMDGLKNENPLIAILSLQMLFTYMYTECAEHVESRDQQTSPENLVQTIEKFSALFERIKKGYSFEVEIICFLLPQVLDDFFTPADILTKVICEFLSTQQPHQRLLSKVIFHLFQSAIRQNQLTLLQDWVVFSLPNFTQNFSYPMATWCLTCFFISASCNKWLTSLFPYIQTRMQRYEYEDREMLCVAGSDFYKNLSTEKQKQTFRENFKIVRDLPEMPFNDLLSSL
;
A
#
# COMPACT_ATOMS: atom_id res chain seq x y z
N MET A 1 -9.81 -7.99 -33.89
CA MET A 1 -9.94 -8.57 -32.52
C MET A 1 -11.13 -8.01 -31.73
N LEU A 2 -11.63 -6.81 -32.03
CA LEU A 2 -12.81 -6.23 -31.34
C LEU A 2 -14.17 -6.70 -31.89
N ILE A 3 -14.23 -7.40 -33.03
CA ILE A 3 -15.49 -7.82 -33.68
C ILE A 3 -16.30 -8.78 -32.79
N PRO A 4 -17.49 -8.42 -32.30
CA PRO A 4 -18.41 -9.27 -31.51
C PRO A 4 -18.71 -10.62 -32.18
N ILE A 5 -19.02 -11.66 -31.39
CA ILE A 5 -19.36 -12.98 -31.95
C ILE A 5 -20.68 -12.88 -32.71
N LYS A 6 -21.64 -12.12 -32.17
CA LYS A 6 -22.95 -11.90 -32.79
C LYS A 6 -22.86 -11.23 -34.17
N ALA A 7 -21.94 -10.29 -34.35
CA ALA A 7 -21.70 -9.67 -35.66
C ALA A 7 -21.32 -10.72 -36.74
N TRP A 8 -20.56 -11.76 -36.39
CA TRP A 8 -20.27 -12.85 -37.33
C TRP A 8 -21.51 -13.70 -37.66
N ASN A 9 -22.39 -13.91 -36.68
CA ASN A 9 -23.63 -14.66 -36.88
C ASN A 9 -24.61 -13.90 -37.79
N GLU A 10 -24.53 -12.57 -37.82
CA GLU A 10 -25.31 -11.70 -38.71
C GLU A 10 -24.71 -11.60 -40.13
N GLY A 11 -23.67 -12.37 -40.43
CA GLY A 11 -23.09 -12.47 -41.79
C GLY A 11 -22.02 -11.43 -42.10
N TYR A 12 -21.46 -10.73 -41.09
CA TYR A 12 -20.32 -9.84 -41.30
C TYR A 12 -19.05 -10.63 -41.65
N ASP A 13 -18.52 -10.43 -42.86
CA ASP A 13 -17.24 -10.99 -43.31
C ASP A 13 -16.19 -9.90 -43.58
N PRO A 14 -15.25 -9.65 -42.65
CA PRO A 14 -14.20 -8.65 -42.79
C PRO A 14 -13.15 -9.01 -43.86
N CYS A 15 -13.11 -10.26 -44.35
CA CYS A 15 -12.12 -10.71 -45.36
C CYS A 15 -12.50 -10.35 -46.81
N SER A 16 -13.66 -9.73 -47.04
CA SER A 16 -14.09 -9.28 -48.36
C SER A 16 -13.35 -8.04 -48.89
N SER A 17 -12.61 -7.34 -48.02
CA SER A 17 -11.80 -6.16 -48.38
C SER A 17 -10.35 -6.54 -48.70
N SER A 18 -9.93 -6.30 -49.93
CA SER A 18 -8.63 -6.70 -50.51
C SER A 18 -7.43 -5.87 -50.02
N SER A 19 -7.23 -5.76 -48.71
CA SER A 19 -6.04 -5.13 -48.14
C SER A 19 -5.44 -5.95 -47.00
N GLN A 20 -4.11 -6.00 -46.94
CA GLN A 20 -3.31 -6.81 -46.00
C GLN A 20 -3.40 -6.34 -44.52
N ASN A 21 -4.48 -5.65 -44.14
CA ASN A 21 -4.77 -5.23 -42.77
C ASN A 21 -6.00 -6.01 -42.24
N PRO A 22 -5.86 -6.81 -41.18
CA PRO A 22 -6.98 -7.59 -40.68
C PRO A 22 -7.87 -6.67 -39.84
N VAL A 23 -9.13 -6.54 -40.26
CA VAL A 23 -10.28 -5.92 -39.55
C VAL A 23 -10.56 -4.46 -39.90
N THR A 24 -11.48 -4.26 -40.84
CA THR A 24 -12.25 -3.01 -41.02
C THR A 24 -13.09 -2.69 -39.77
N PRO A 25 -13.29 -1.40 -39.44
CA PRO A 25 -14.17 -1.00 -38.35
C PRO A 25 -15.60 -1.52 -38.60
N LEU A 26 -16.30 -1.87 -37.52
CA LEU A 26 -17.68 -2.37 -37.62
C LEU A 26 -18.60 -1.29 -38.22
N PRO A 27 -19.43 -1.65 -39.22
CA PRO A 27 -20.51 -0.79 -39.70
C PRO A 27 -21.42 -0.31 -38.56
N ILE A 28 -21.92 0.92 -38.68
CA ILE A 28 -22.75 1.56 -37.65
C ILE A 28 -24.07 0.80 -37.49
N GLU A 29 -24.60 0.24 -38.57
CA GLU A 29 -25.85 -0.52 -38.58
C GLU A 29 -25.79 -1.73 -37.63
N LEU A 30 -24.64 -2.41 -37.55
CA LEU A 30 -24.44 -3.53 -36.63
C LEU A 30 -24.24 -3.06 -35.18
N LEU A 31 -23.69 -1.86 -34.98
CA LEU A 31 -23.49 -1.28 -33.65
C LEU A 31 -24.77 -0.65 -33.06
N GLN A 32 -25.84 -0.54 -33.86
CA GLN A 32 -27.17 -0.14 -33.37
C GLN A 32 -27.89 -1.28 -32.65
N ASP A 33 -27.47 -2.54 -32.85
CA ASP A 33 -27.94 -3.66 -32.05
C ASP A 33 -27.32 -3.61 -30.63
N VAL A 34 -28.19 -3.62 -29.62
CA VAL A 34 -27.83 -3.53 -28.20
C VAL A 34 -26.83 -4.62 -27.80
N GLU A 35 -27.09 -5.87 -28.22
CA GLU A 35 -26.29 -7.02 -27.82
C GLU A 35 -24.91 -7.02 -28.48
N VAL A 36 -24.85 -6.61 -29.75
CA VAL A 36 -23.59 -6.45 -30.48
C VAL A 36 -22.75 -5.34 -29.83
N LEU A 37 -23.37 -4.22 -29.46
CA LEU A 37 -22.70 -3.10 -28.82
C LEU A 37 -22.17 -3.44 -27.42
N GLU A 38 -22.93 -4.19 -26.62
CA GLU A 38 -22.49 -4.67 -25.30
C GLU A 38 -21.25 -5.58 -25.41
N GLU A 39 -21.27 -6.53 -26.34
CA GLU A 39 -20.11 -7.39 -26.61
C GLU A 39 -18.90 -6.58 -27.10
N TYR A 40 -19.14 -5.58 -27.94
CA TYR A 40 -18.09 -4.70 -28.46
C TYR A 40 -17.41 -3.93 -27.33
N ILE A 41 -18.19 -3.32 -26.43
CA ILE A 41 -17.66 -2.53 -25.30
C ILE A 41 -17.00 -3.41 -24.25
N SER A 42 -17.52 -4.62 -24.00
CA SER A 42 -16.88 -5.60 -23.12
C SER A 42 -15.47 -5.94 -23.62
N ARG A 43 -15.32 -6.19 -24.92
CA ARG A 43 -14.01 -6.46 -25.55
C ARG A 43 -13.11 -5.23 -25.55
N LEU A 44 -13.65 -4.06 -25.84
CA LEU A 44 -12.90 -2.80 -25.76
C LEU A 44 -12.38 -2.57 -24.34
N THR A 45 -13.19 -2.80 -23.32
CA THR A 45 -12.81 -2.59 -21.91
C THR A 45 -11.74 -3.60 -21.47
N LEU A 46 -11.82 -4.85 -21.96
CA LEU A 46 -10.88 -5.91 -21.62
C LEU A 46 -9.53 -5.79 -22.36
N LEU A 47 -9.57 -5.58 -23.67
CA LEU A 47 -8.39 -5.59 -24.54
C LEU A 47 -7.76 -4.20 -24.69
N GLY A 48 -8.58 -3.16 -24.59
CA GLY A 48 -8.25 -1.78 -24.90
C GLY A 48 -7.86 -1.58 -26.36
N TRP A 49 -6.92 -0.67 -26.61
CA TRP A 49 -6.50 -0.27 -27.94
C TRP A 49 -4.97 -0.20 -28.05
N THR A 50 -4.46 -0.28 -29.28
CA THR A 50 -3.04 -0.52 -29.56
C THR A 50 -2.35 0.61 -30.33
N SER A 51 -3.13 1.43 -31.04
CA SER A 51 -2.64 2.56 -31.84
C SER A 51 -3.59 3.75 -31.73
N ARG A 52 -3.07 4.94 -32.05
CA ARG A 52 -3.86 6.17 -32.17
C ARG A 52 -5.01 6.01 -33.17
N GLN A 53 -4.73 5.39 -34.32
CA GLN A 53 -5.75 5.12 -35.34
C GLN A 53 -6.90 4.28 -34.77
N GLN A 54 -6.61 3.20 -34.05
CA GLN A 54 -7.64 2.36 -33.44
C GLN A 54 -8.46 3.13 -32.39
N PHE A 55 -7.81 4.01 -31.63
CA PHE A 55 -8.50 4.89 -30.68
C PHE A 55 -9.47 5.84 -31.39
N GLU A 56 -9.01 6.55 -32.42
CA GLU A 56 -9.83 7.52 -33.19
C GLU A 56 -10.99 6.82 -33.93
N GLU A 57 -10.74 5.66 -34.54
CA GLU A 57 -11.78 4.85 -35.18
C GLU A 57 -12.84 4.40 -34.16
N THR A 58 -12.40 3.90 -33.00
CA THR A 58 -13.33 3.45 -31.94
C THR A 58 -14.13 4.63 -31.36
N TRP A 59 -13.48 5.77 -31.18
CA TRP A 59 -14.11 7.01 -30.76
C TRP A 59 -15.22 7.42 -31.73
N MET A 60 -14.92 7.48 -33.04
CA MET A 60 -15.90 7.85 -34.07
C MET A 60 -17.05 6.84 -34.18
N CYS A 61 -16.78 5.54 -34.07
CA CYS A 61 -17.82 4.51 -34.05
C CYS A 61 -18.80 4.73 -32.88
N LEU A 62 -18.30 4.94 -31.66
CA LEU A 62 -19.15 5.14 -30.50
C LEU A 62 -19.91 6.47 -30.54
N LEU A 63 -19.28 7.54 -31.06
CA LEU A 63 -19.95 8.82 -31.28
C LEU A 63 -21.10 8.70 -32.27
N SER A 64 -20.93 7.92 -33.35
CA SER A 64 -21.97 7.75 -34.35
C SER A 64 -23.23 7.09 -33.78
N VAL A 65 -23.06 6.11 -32.88
CA VAL A 65 -24.18 5.48 -32.15
C VAL A 65 -24.84 6.50 -31.21
N LEU A 66 -24.05 7.28 -30.48
CA LEU A 66 -24.53 8.27 -29.52
C LEU A 66 -25.31 9.42 -30.20
N CYS A 67 -24.81 9.92 -31.33
CA CYS A 67 -25.42 11.04 -32.07
C CYS A 67 -26.64 10.64 -32.90
N ASN A 68 -26.92 9.34 -33.07
CA ASN A 68 -28.08 8.85 -33.81
C ASN A 68 -29.42 9.04 -33.06
N THR A 69 -29.44 9.79 -31.96
CA THR A 69 -30.59 9.96 -31.05
C THR A 69 -31.70 10.88 -31.58
N SER A 70 -31.74 11.20 -32.89
CA SER A 70 -32.72 12.11 -33.48
C SER A 70 -33.51 11.51 -34.63
N THR A 71 -34.75 11.10 -34.36
CA THR A 71 -35.77 10.79 -35.36
C THR A 71 -37.16 11.07 -34.80
N ASN A 72 -37.90 11.97 -35.45
CA ASN A 72 -39.22 12.43 -35.01
C ASN A 72 -40.37 11.46 -35.36
N ASP A 73 -40.08 10.33 -36.03
CA ASP A 73 -41.06 9.39 -36.57
C ASP A 73 -40.96 7.96 -35.97
N ASN A 74 -40.17 7.78 -34.91
CA ASN A 74 -39.90 6.45 -34.36
C ASN A 74 -40.97 5.97 -33.37
N SER A 75 -41.18 4.65 -33.31
CA SER A 75 -42.06 4.03 -32.31
C SER A 75 -41.49 4.18 -30.89
N ASN A 76 -42.33 4.09 -29.86
CA ASN A 76 -41.86 4.15 -28.47
C ASN A 76 -40.84 3.05 -28.14
N GLU A 77 -40.94 1.89 -28.80
CA GLU A 77 -39.99 0.78 -28.64
C GLU A 77 -38.63 1.12 -29.26
N GLU A 78 -38.62 1.63 -30.49
CA GLU A 78 -37.40 2.12 -31.15
C GLU A 78 -36.73 3.25 -30.36
N ILE A 79 -37.50 4.18 -29.81
CA ILE A 79 -36.97 5.27 -28.97
C ILE A 79 -36.28 4.71 -27.71
N ASN A 80 -36.87 3.69 -27.08
CA ASN A 80 -36.28 3.05 -25.89
C ASN A 80 -35.00 2.28 -26.22
N GLU A 81 -34.96 1.57 -27.35
CA GLU A 81 -33.76 0.90 -27.84
C GLU A 81 -32.65 1.92 -28.15
N MET A 82 -32.99 3.03 -28.80
CA MET A 82 -32.05 4.12 -29.08
C MET A 82 -31.46 4.71 -27.79
N TYR A 83 -32.26 4.95 -26.75
CA TYR A 83 -31.76 5.42 -25.46
C TYR A 83 -30.86 4.37 -24.77
N THR A 84 -31.17 3.09 -24.94
CA THR A 84 -30.36 1.99 -24.40
C THR A 84 -29.01 1.93 -25.11
N CYS A 85 -28.99 1.99 -26.44
CA CYS A 85 -27.76 2.08 -27.23
C CYS A 85 -26.96 3.33 -26.89
N ALA A 86 -27.60 4.49 -26.71
CA ALA A 86 -26.94 5.71 -26.28
C ALA A 86 -26.31 5.58 -24.89
N SER A 87 -27.03 4.98 -23.91
CA SER A 87 -26.51 4.72 -22.56
C SER A 87 -25.27 3.82 -22.60
N ILE A 88 -25.32 2.76 -23.40
CA ILE A 88 -24.20 1.83 -23.59
C ILE A 88 -23.05 2.55 -24.32
N ALA A 89 -23.31 3.34 -25.36
CA ALA A 89 -22.29 4.12 -26.06
C ALA A 89 -21.58 5.10 -25.11
N VAL A 90 -22.31 5.78 -24.21
CA VAL A 90 -21.73 6.64 -23.16
C VAL A 90 -20.79 5.86 -22.25
N LYS A 91 -21.15 4.63 -21.82
CA LYS A 91 -20.25 3.75 -21.06
C LYS A 91 -19.00 3.39 -21.84
N GLY A 92 -19.16 3.05 -23.13
CA GLY A 92 -18.08 2.72 -24.04
C GLY A 92 -17.09 3.88 -24.20
N ILE A 93 -17.61 5.09 -24.43
CA ILE A 93 -16.82 6.32 -24.55
C ILE A 93 -16.08 6.62 -23.25
N THR A 94 -16.78 6.50 -22.13
CA THR A 94 -16.18 6.72 -20.80
C THR A 94 -15.03 5.73 -20.57
N SER A 95 -15.23 4.45 -20.85
CA SER A 95 -14.18 3.41 -20.74
C SER A 95 -12.99 3.71 -21.66
N LEU A 96 -13.24 4.05 -22.94
CA LEU A 96 -12.22 4.38 -23.93
C LEU A 96 -11.33 5.55 -23.47
N LEU A 97 -11.95 6.62 -22.98
CA LEU A 97 -11.22 7.79 -22.50
C LEU A 97 -10.49 7.50 -21.19
N MET A 98 -11.08 6.73 -20.26
CA MET A 98 -10.40 6.34 -19.03
C MET A 98 -9.20 5.42 -19.27
N GLN A 99 -9.17 4.67 -20.38
CA GLN A 99 -7.99 3.89 -20.78
C GLN A 99 -6.77 4.77 -21.09
N THR A 100 -6.94 6.07 -21.28
CA THR A 100 -5.85 7.04 -21.46
C THR A 100 -5.07 7.31 -20.16
N LEU A 101 -5.64 6.96 -18.99
CA LEU A 101 -4.97 7.05 -17.68
C LEU A 101 -4.06 5.86 -17.39
N TYR A 102 -3.91 4.90 -18.30
CA TYR A 102 -2.97 3.79 -18.11
C TYR A 102 -1.53 4.22 -18.42
N HIS A 103 -0.62 3.92 -17.51
CA HIS A 103 0.81 4.21 -17.63
C HIS A 103 1.65 2.92 -17.48
N PRO A 104 2.70 2.69 -18.30
CA PRO A 104 3.31 3.63 -19.25
C PRO A 104 2.66 3.69 -20.63
N THR A 105 1.91 2.66 -21.04
CA THR A 105 1.27 2.61 -22.35
C THR A 105 -0.25 2.77 -22.20
N PRO A 106 -0.84 3.89 -22.65
CA PRO A 106 -2.29 4.06 -22.59
C PRO A 106 -2.98 3.02 -23.50
N GLY A 107 -4.23 2.68 -23.18
CA GLY A 107 -4.98 1.66 -23.92
C GLY A 107 -4.61 0.21 -23.62
N LYS A 108 -3.53 -0.09 -22.88
CA LYS A 108 -3.08 -1.47 -22.61
C LYS A 108 -3.12 -1.84 -21.13
N GLY A 109 -4.25 -2.38 -20.66
CA GLY A 109 -4.43 -2.79 -19.27
C GLY A 109 -3.51 -3.92 -18.77
N ASN A 110 -3.00 -4.77 -19.67
CA ASN A 110 -2.17 -5.92 -19.29
C ASN A 110 -0.72 -5.54 -18.91
N THR A 111 -0.19 -4.49 -19.54
CA THR A 111 1.21 -4.05 -19.36
C THR A 111 1.34 -2.74 -18.59
N SER A 112 0.23 -2.03 -18.39
CA SER A 112 0.16 -0.75 -17.70
C SER A 112 -0.65 -0.85 -16.42
N ASN A 113 -0.44 0.08 -15.49
CA ASN A 113 -1.33 0.28 -14.36
C ASN A 113 -2.09 1.60 -14.54
N LEU A 114 -3.31 1.66 -14.00
CA LEU A 114 -4.07 2.89 -13.94
C LEU A 114 -3.36 3.88 -13.00
N LEU A 115 -3.12 5.10 -13.49
CA LEU A 115 -2.47 6.18 -12.73
C LEU A 115 -3.25 6.49 -11.46
N HIS A 116 -2.58 6.50 -10.31
CA HIS A 116 -3.16 6.88 -9.02
C HIS A 116 -2.29 7.98 -8.39
N VAL A 117 -2.91 9.05 -7.92
CA VAL A 117 -2.24 10.10 -7.15
C VAL A 117 -2.91 10.23 -5.80
N SER A 118 -2.11 10.06 -4.75
CA SER A 118 -2.61 10.10 -3.38
C SER A 118 -3.12 11.46 -2.95
N ARG A 119 -4.15 11.47 -2.12
CA ARG A 119 -4.52 12.64 -1.30
C ARG A 119 -3.52 12.88 -0.17
N ASP A 120 -2.90 11.81 0.31
CA ASP A 120 -1.98 11.87 1.44
C ASP A 120 -0.60 12.27 0.95
N THR A 121 0.03 13.22 1.64
CA THR A 121 1.39 13.64 1.27
C THR A 121 2.40 12.53 1.57
N PRO A 122 3.33 12.20 0.66
CA PRO A 122 4.37 11.21 0.93
C PRO A 122 5.14 11.52 2.22
N ILE A 123 5.48 10.48 3.00
CA ILE A 123 6.23 10.66 4.25
C ILE A 123 7.66 11.08 3.93
N ILE A 124 8.03 12.29 4.34
CA ILE A 124 9.36 12.85 4.08
C ILE A 124 10.40 12.08 4.89
N CYS A 125 11.29 11.38 4.18
CA CYS A 125 12.38 10.61 4.77
C CYS A 125 13.58 11.52 5.12
N GLY A 126 13.35 12.58 5.91
CA GLY A 126 14.39 13.53 6.30
C GLY A 126 15.39 12.94 7.31
N ARG A 127 14.89 12.11 8.23
CA ARG A 127 15.67 11.49 9.30
C ARG A 127 16.24 10.14 8.90
N ILE A 128 17.41 9.79 9.45
CA ILE A 128 18.06 8.48 9.22
C ILE A 128 17.17 7.34 9.70
N SER A 129 16.50 7.51 10.85
CA SER A 129 15.57 6.53 11.40
C SER A 129 14.43 6.20 10.43
N ILE A 130 13.83 7.22 9.81
CA ILE A 130 12.72 7.06 8.84
C ILE A 130 13.23 6.43 7.53
N LYS A 131 14.45 6.77 7.08
CA LYS A 131 15.07 6.12 5.91
C LYS A 131 15.27 4.62 6.16
N LYS A 132 15.84 4.25 7.31
CA LYS A 132 16.01 2.83 7.70
C LYS A 132 14.67 2.11 7.86
N LEU A 133 13.68 2.77 8.47
CA LEU A 133 12.31 2.23 8.55
C LEU A 133 11.72 1.98 7.17
N ARG A 134 11.93 2.89 6.21
CA ARG A 134 11.49 2.72 4.81
C ARG A 134 12.08 1.46 4.19
N ASP A 135 13.37 1.23 4.34
CA ASP A 135 14.03 0.05 3.80
C ASP A 135 13.45 -1.25 4.41
N VAL A 136 13.25 -1.25 5.75
CA VAL A 136 12.63 -2.38 6.45
C VAL A 136 11.20 -2.63 5.97
N GLN A 137 10.37 -1.59 5.88
CA GLN A 137 8.96 -1.70 5.48
C GLN A 137 8.81 -2.18 4.03
N LEU A 138 9.58 -1.60 3.10
CA LEU A 138 9.57 -2.01 1.70
C LEU A 138 10.08 -3.43 1.51
N PHE A 139 11.08 -3.86 2.29
CA PHE A 139 11.56 -5.23 2.27
C PHE A 139 10.48 -6.22 2.72
N ILE A 140 9.78 -5.94 3.84
CA ILE A 140 8.68 -6.77 4.33
C ILE A 140 7.60 -6.90 3.25
N GLU A 141 7.16 -5.78 2.68
CA GLU A 141 6.16 -5.76 1.61
C GLU A 141 6.58 -6.61 0.41
N ALA A 142 7.77 -6.36 -0.14
CA ALA A 142 8.26 -7.01 -1.34
C ALA A 142 8.37 -8.54 -1.14
N ARG A 143 8.90 -8.98 -0.01
CA ARG A 143 9.08 -10.41 0.28
C ARG A 143 7.77 -11.12 0.57
N TYR A 144 6.89 -10.51 1.38
CA TYR A 144 5.58 -11.07 1.64
C TYR A 144 4.77 -11.20 0.34
N ASN A 145 4.68 -10.14 -0.45
CA ASN A 145 3.91 -10.15 -1.69
C ASN A 145 4.49 -11.12 -2.74
N LYS A 146 5.81 -11.33 -2.76
CA LYS A 146 6.44 -12.36 -3.60
C LYS A 146 6.08 -13.79 -3.16
N SER A 147 5.93 -14.02 -1.85
CA SER A 147 5.55 -15.33 -1.29
C SER A 147 4.10 -15.73 -1.58
N LEU A 148 3.22 -14.77 -1.90
CA LEU A 148 1.81 -15.04 -2.24
C LEU A 148 1.64 -15.80 -3.55
N TYR A 149 2.53 -15.58 -4.53
CA TYR A 149 2.52 -16.32 -5.80
C TYR A 149 2.67 -17.84 -5.63
N VAL A 150 3.16 -18.28 -4.48
CA VAL A 150 3.39 -19.70 -4.15
C VAL A 150 2.25 -20.29 -3.31
N SER A 151 1.40 -19.45 -2.69
CA SER A 151 0.51 -19.87 -1.60
C SER A 151 -1.00 -19.67 -1.85
N ASP A 152 -1.43 -19.31 -3.06
CA ASP A 152 -2.85 -19.10 -3.44
C ASP A 152 -3.63 -18.12 -2.53
N ARG A 153 -2.91 -17.25 -1.81
CA ARG A 153 -3.50 -16.22 -0.95
C ARG A 153 -3.61 -14.90 -1.70
N ASN A 154 -4.83 -14.37 -1.81
CA ASN A 154 -5.13 -13.19 -2.64
C ASN A 154 -4.93 -11.82 -1.95
N VAL A 155 -4.40 -11.77 -0.71
CA VAL A 155 -4.29 -10.52 0.04
C VAL A 155 -2.85 -10.03 0.12
N LYS A 156 -2.51 -9.06 -0.73
CA LYS A 156 -1.24 -8.31 -0.68
C LYS A 156 -1.17 -7.46 0.58
N ILE A 157 0.04 -7.18 1.08
CA ILE A 157 0.27 -6.10 2.06
C ILE A 157 0.79 -4.86 1.34
N ASN A 158 0.63 -3.71 2.00
CA ASN A 158 1.07 -2.42 1.51
C ASN A 158 1.93 -1.80 2.61
N SER A 159 3.13 -1.34 2.26
CA SER A 159 4.00 -0.58 3.17
C SER A 159 3.32 0.71 3.60
N LEU A 160 3.77 1.24 4.74
CA LEU A 160 3.49 2.61 5.16
C LEU A 160 3.87 3.64 4.07
N PHE A 161 4.88 3.34 3.26
CA PHE A 161 5.39 4.17 2.18
C PHE A 161 4.75 3.86 0.80
N ASP A 162 3.73 3.00 0.76
CA ASP A 162 2.86 2.90 -0.42
C ASP A 162 1.91 4.11 -0.41
N ASP A 163 2.05 5.00 -1.39
CA ASP A 163 1.27 6.23 -1.45
C ASP A 163 -0.22 6.01 -1.78
N ARG A 164 -0.72 4.78 -1.96
CA ARG A 164 -2.15 4.56 -2.17
C ARG A 164 -3.01 5.00 -0.97
N ASN A 165 -4.13 5.65 -1.28
CA ASN A 165 -5.13 6.05 -0.28
C ASN A 165 -5.61 4.83 0.52
N LEU A 166 -5.99 5.06 1.77
CA LEU A 166 -6.38 4.00 2.71
C LEU A 166 -7.59 3.18 2.21
N GLU A 167 -8.58 3.83 1.60
CA GLU A 167 -9.77 3.20 1.04
C GLU A 167 -9.53 2.43 -0.27
N LYS A 168 -8.36 2.61 -0.92
CA LYS A 168 -8.08 2.07 -2.25
C LYS A 168 -7.36 0.73 -2.18
N HIS A 169 -8.10 -0.37 -2.33
CA HIS A 169 -7.55 -1.73 -2.28
C HIS A 169 -7.32 -2.37 -3.65
N LEU A 170 -8.15 -2.04 -4.63
CA LEU A 170 -8.07 -2.59 -5.98
C LEU A 170 -7.23 -1.67 -6.88
N LYS A 171 -6.66 -2.27 -7.93
CA LYS A 171 -5.96 -1.53 -8.99
C LYS A 171 -6.91 -0.94 -10.03
N THR A 172 -8.19 -1.27 -9.95
CA THR A 172 -9.24 -0.76 -10.82
C THR A 172 -9.55 0.69 -10.50
N TYR A 173 -10.23 1.36 -11.42
CA TYR A 173 -10.76 2.69 -11.20
C TYR A 173 -11.71 2.71 -9.99
N SER A 174 -11.61 3.76 -9.19
CA SER A 174 -12.52 4.04 -8.09
C SER A 174 -12.48 5.53 -7.79
N VAL A 175 -13.53 6.06 -7.17
CA VAL A 175 -13.55 7.45 -6.67
C VAL A 175 -12.34 7.68 -5.76
N GLY A 176 -11.68 8.83 -5.92
CA GLY A 176 -10.40 9.13 -5.27
C GLY A 176 -9.18 8.59 -6.01
N GLN A 177 -9.28 8.35 -7.32
CA GLN A 177 -8.16 7.91 -8.17
C GLN A 177 -7.06 8.98 -8.27
N LEU A 178 -7.46 10.25 -8.43
CA LEU A 178 -6.56 11.39 -8.49
C LEU A 178 -6.94 12.38 -7.37
N SER A 179 -5.92 13.01 -6.81
CA SER A 179 -6.07 13.93 -5.67
C SER A 179 -6.43 15.34 -6.11
N ILE A 180 -6.98 16.15 -5.19
CA ILE A 180 -7.25 17.57 -5.47
C ILE A 180 -5.96 18.30 -5.85
N LYS A 181 -4.84 17.96 -5.19
CA LYS A 181 -3.53 18.51 -5.57
C LYS A 181 -3.18 18.26 -7.04
N TYR A 182 -3.49 17.07 -7.57
CA TYR A 182 -3.28 16.78 -8.99
C TYR A 182 -4.13 17.68 -9.89
N PHE A 183 -5.41 17.86 -9.57
CA PHE A 183 -6.30 18.72 -10.36
C PHE A 183 -5.89 20.19 -10.34
N LEU A 184 -5.46 20.71 -9.18
CA LEU A 184 -4.98 22.09 -9.08
C LEU A 184 -3.73 22.34 -9.94
N ILE A 185 -2.87 21.33 -10.10
CA ILE A 185 -1.72 21.37 -11.02
C ILE A 185 -2.21 21.32 -12.47
N ALA A 186 -3.07 20.36 -12.81
CA ALA A 186 -3.57 20.17 -14.17
C ALA A 186 -4.29 21.41 -14.72
N VAL A 187 -5.06 22.09 -13.87
CA VAL A 187 -5.81 23.31 -14.21
C VAL A 187 -4.92 24.56 -14.20
N GLY A 188 -3.72 24.50 -13.62
CA GLY A 188 -2.81 25.65 -13.53
C GLY A 188 -3.21 26.70 -12.48
N ILE A 189 -3.96 26.31 -11.44
CA ILE A 189 -4.31 27.22 -10.32
C ILE A 189 -3.10 27.45 -9.40
N LEU A 190 -2.24 26.45 -9.26
CA LEU A 190 -1.02 26.57 -8.44
C LEU A 190 0.10 27.22 -9.27
N GLU A 191 0.41 28.49 -8.98
CA GLU A 191 1.44 29.24 -9.72
C GLU A 191 2.88 28.80 -9.39
N ASN A 192 3.13 28.29 -8.18
CA ASN A 192 4.46 27.90 -7.68
C ASN A 192 4.54 26.41 -7.30
N VAL A 193 4.26 25.53 -8.26
CA VAL A 193 4.35 24.08 -8.00
C VAL A 193 5.81 23.66 -7.94
N ASP A 194 6.20 23.02 -6.83
CA ASP A 194 7.48 22.31 -6.77
C ASP A 194 7.48 21.21 -7.84
N GLN A 195 8.34 21.36 -8.87
CA GLN A 195 8.47 20.42 -9.98
C GLN A 195 8.91 19.02 -9.51
N LYS A 196 9.48 18.91 -8.30
CA LYS A 196 9.83 17.62 -7.67
C LYS A 196 8.67 17.01 -6.90
N CYS A 197 7.52 17.65 -6.86
CA CYS A 197 6.35 17.09 -6.22
C CYS A 197 5.82 15.92 -7.05
N PHE A 198 5.59 14.78 -6.39
CA PHE A 198 5.07 13.55 -6.99
C PHE A 198 3.83 13.76 -7.89
N ALA A 199 2.89 14.62 -7.47
CA ALA A 199 1.69 14.91 -8.26
C ALA A 199 2.02 15.63 -9.59
N TYR A 200 3.00 16.55 -9.57
CA TYR A 200 3.46 17.24 -10.77
C TYR A 200 4.20 16.29 -11.72
N GLU A 201 5.09 15.45 -11.17
CA GLU A 201 5.82 14.45 -11.97
C GLU A 201 4.86 13.50 -12.69
N ILE A 202 3.83 12.99 -12.00
CA ILE A 202 2.83 12.12 -12.62
C ILE A 202 2.03 12.84 -13.71
N TRP A 203 1.56 14.06 -13.42
CA TRP A 203 0.83 14.87 -14.40
C TRP A 203 1.69 15.15 -15.64
N ASN A 204 2.91 15.64 -15.47
CA ASN A 204 3.81 15.94 -16.58
C ASN A 204 4.14 14.68 -17.40
N ASN A 205 4.40 13.55 -16.74
CA ASN A 205 4.63 12.27 -17.42
C ASN A 205 3.41 11.81 -18.22
N ARG A 206 2.19 12.05 -17.72
CA ARG A 206 0.95 11.76 -18.47
C ARG A 206 0.86 12.64 -19.71
N GLU A 207 1.02 13.95 -19.58
CA GLU A 207 0.94 14.88 -20.71
C GLU A 207 1.99 14.56 -21.78
N GLU A 208 3.24 14.30 -21.39
CA GLU A 208 4.28 13.82 -22.32
C GLU A 208 3.88 12.51 -23.01
N THR A 209 3.26 11.58 -22.28
CA THR A 209 2.82 10.30 -22.85
C THR A 209 1.71 10.53 -23.88
N LEU A 210 0.68 11.33 -23.56
CA LEU A 210 -0.39 11.64 -24.49
C LEU A 210 0.13 12.33 -25.76
N GLN A 211 1.08 13.26 -25.61
CA GLN A 211 1.75 13.92 -26.74
C GLN A 211 2.56 12.93 -27.59
N LYS A 212 3.31 12.01 -26.96
CA LYS A 212 4.07 10.96 -27.68
C LYS A 212 3.16 10.03 -28.49
N PHE A 213 1.97 9.72 -27.99
CA PHE A 213 0.96 8.93 -28.71
C PHE A 213 0.09 9.78 -29.65
N GLY A 214 0.22 11.11 -29.63
CA GLY A 214 -0.54 12.05 -30.45
C GLY A 214 -2.03 12.08 -30.15
N LEU A 215 -2.42 11.85 -28.90
CA LEU A 215 -3.82 11.80 -28.47
C LEU A 215 -4.29 13.18 -28.01
N ASP A 216 -5.35 13.70 -28.64
CA ASP A 216 -5.99 14.95 -28.22
C ASP A 216 -7.25 14.66 -27.40
N ILE A 217 -7.06 14.47 -26.10
CA ILE A 217 -8.16 14.20 -25.16
C ILE A 217 -8.98 15.47 -24.88
N THR A 218 -8.35 16.65 -24.97
CA THR A 218 -9.01 17.93 -24.74
C THR A 218 -10.15 18.16 -25.73
N SER A 219 -9.91 17.89 -27.03
CA SER A 219 -10.96 17.95 -28.05
C SER A 219 -12.10 16.96 -27.80
N CYS A 220 -11.80 15.72 -27.37
CA CYS A 220 -12.83 14.75 -26.99
C CYS A 220 -13.69 15.24 -25.81
N LEU A 221 -13.07 15.83 -24.78
CA LEU A 221 -13.77 16.34 -23.62
C LEU A 221 -14.66 17.55 -23.95
N HIS A 222 -14.18 18.49 -24.78
CA HIS A 222 -14.99 19.63 -25.22
C HIS A 222 -16.22 19.18 -26.02
N PHE A 223 -16.05 18.22 -26.94
CA PHE A 223 -17.19 17.66 -27.66
C PHE A 223 -18.24 17.08 -26.72
N LEU A 224 -17.84 16.27 -25.74
CA LEU A 224 -18.77 15.67 -24.78
C LEU A 224 -19.43 16.72 -23.88
N GLN A 225 -18.68 17.73 -23.47
CA GLN A 225 -19.21 18.85 -22.68
C GLN A 225 -20.35 19.56 -23.44
N ASP A 226 -20.13 19.92 -24.70
CA ASP A 226 -21.14 20.57 -25.53
C ASP A 226 -22.34 19.65 -25.78
N PHE A 227 -22.07 18.39 -26.12
CA PHE A 227 -23.10 17.40 -26.39
C PHE A 227 -23.99 17.11 -25.16
N TYR A 228 -23.38 16.87 -24.00
CA TYR A 228 -24.13 16.64 -22.75
C TYR A 228 -24.89 17.89 -22.30
N THR A 229 -24.31 19.08 -22.47
CA THR A 229 -25.02 20.35 -22.18
C THR A 229 -26.28 20.47 -23.02
N GLN A 230 -26.17 20.23 -24.33
CA GLN A 230 -27.33 20.27 -25.22
C GLN A 230 -28.38 19.24 -24.82
N LEU A 231 -27.99 17.98 -24.57
CA LEU A 231 -28.94 16.94 -24.18
C LEU A 231 -29.70 17.28 -22.89
N LEU A 232 -29.02 17.84 -21.90
CA LEU A 232 -29.59 18.16 -20.58
C LEU A 232 -30.41 19.45 -20.58
N GLN A 233 -30.01 20.48 -21.33
CA GLN A 233 -30.73 21.77 -21.40
C GLN A 233 -32.13 21.65 -22.01
N PHE A 234 -32.31 20.79 -23.02
CA PHE A 234 -33.60 20.69 -23.70
C PHE A 234 -34.66 19.89 -22.94
N GLN A 235 -34.36 19.38 -21.72
CA GLN A 235 -35.19 18.37 -21.02
C GLN A 235 -35.58 17.19 -21.95
N LYS A 236 -34.81 16.96 -23.02
CA LYS A 236 -35.09 15.95 -24.05
C LYS A 236 -34.91 14.54 -23.52
N ILE A 237 -34.13 14.38 -22.46
CA ILE A 237 -33.88 13.07 -21.86
C ILE A 237 -35.10 12.67 -21.03
N SER A 238 -36.01 11.92 -21.64
CA SER A 238 -37.07 11.22 -20.90
C SER A 238 -36.56 9.96 -20.19
N SER A 239 -35.41 9.43 -20.62
CA SER A 239 -34.83 8.19 -20.08
C SER A 239 -33.92 8.44 -18.88
N LEU A 240 -34.36 7.98 -17.70
CA LEU A 240 -33.56 8.02 -16.46
C LEU A 240 -32.23 7.23 -16.60
N ALA A 241 -32.21 6.16 -17.40
CA ALA A 241 -31.02 5.36 -17.63
C ALA A 241 -29.92 6.13 -18.38
N LEU A 242 -30.31 6.92 -19.39
CA LEU A 242 -29.36 7.77 -20.13
C LEU A 242 -28.86 8.92 -19.25
N LEU A 243 -29.77 9.57 -18.50
CA LEU A 243 -29.38 10.62 -17.55
C LEU A 243 -28.36 10.11 -16.53
N HIS A 244 -28.63 8.95 -15.94
CA HIS A 244 -27.74 8.29 -14.99
C HIS A 244 -26.35 8.04 -15.59
N GLU A 245 -26.27 7.52 -16.83
CA GLU A 245 -24.96 7.28 -17.45
C GLU A 245 -24.23 8.55 -17.86
N ILE A 246 -24.93 9.60 -18.28
CA ILE A 246 -24.30 10.89 -18.55
C ILE A 246 -23.69 11.44 -17.26
N VAL A 247 -24.41 11.42 -16.14
CA VAL A 247 -23.87 11.88 -14.84
C VAL A 247 -22.68 11.02 -14.39
N CYS A 248 -22.75 9.70 -14.52
CA CYS A 248 -21.64 8.79 -14.24
C CYS A 248 -20.42 9.08 -15.14
N SER A 249 -20.65 9.33 -16.43
CA SER A 249 -19.64 9.68 -17.42
C SER A 249 -18.95 10.99 -17.06
N ILE A 250 -19.71 12.05 -16.79
CA ILE A 250 -19.16 13.36 -16.40
C ILE A 250 -18.29 13.23 -15.16
N LEU A 251 -18.79 12.57 -14.11
CA LEU A 251 -18.02 12.38 -12.88
C LEU A 251 -16.73 11.59 -13.14
N THR A 252 -16.80 10.53 -13.93
CA THR A 252 -15.64 9.68 -14.21
C THR A 252 -14.61 10.39 -15.09
N LEU A 253 -15.06 11.09 -16.13
CA LEU A 253 -14.21 11.86 -17.04
C LEU A 253 -13.66 13.14 -16.41
N SER A 254 -14.20 13.60 -15.29
CA SER A 254 -13.64 14.72 -14.54
C SER A 254 -12.23 14.45 -14.00
N ASP A 255 -11.74 13.19 -14.04
CA ASP A 255 -10.34 12.84 -13.78
C ASP A 255 -9.40 13.18 -14.96
N LEU A 256 -9.95 13.52 -16.12
CA LEU A 256 -9.22 13.91 -17.34
C LEU A 256 -9.25 15.42 -17.58
N PHE A 257 -9.99 16.19 -16.78
CA PHE A 257 -10.13 17.63 -16.95
C PHE A 257 -8.78 18.34 -16.75
N ASN A 258 -8.50 19.27 -17.67
CA ASN A 258 -7.28 20.05 -17.72
C ASN A 258 -7.56 21.57 -17.66
N ASP A 259 -8.83 21.99 -17.54
CA ASP A 259 -9.22 23.41 -17.48
C ASP A 259 -10.21 23.68 -16.33
N LYS A 260 -10.11 24.86 -15.73
CA LYS A 260 -10.98 25.37 -14.67
C LYS A 260 -12.43 25.46 -15.15
N ILE A 261 -12.60 25.82 -16.43
CA ILE A 261 -13.93 25.98 -17.05
C ILE A 261 -14.70 24.64 -17.02
N GLN A 262 -14.01 23.50 -17.17
CA GLN A 262 -14.64 22.18 -17.14
C GLN A 262 -15.18 21.85 -15.73
N PHE A 263 -14.44 22.19 -14.68
CA PHE A 263 -14.91 22.00 -13.31
C PHE A 263 -16.06 22.94 -12.95
N ASN A 264 -16.02 24.21 -13.40
CA ASN A 264 -17.12 25.16 -13.24
C ASN A 264 -18.39 24.63 -13.89
N TRP A 265 -18.29 24.21 -15.15
CA TRP A 265 -19.40 23.61 -15.89
C TRP A 265 -20.00 22.40 -15.17
N MET A 266 -19.17 21.47 -14.70
CA MET A 266 -19.65 20.30 -13.94
C MET A 266 -20.36 20.72 -12.65
N MET A 267 -19.84 21.73 -11.94
CA MET A 267 -20.42 22.23 -10.69
C MET A 267 -21.82 22.80 -10.92
N ASP A 268 -21.94 23.73 -11.88
CA ASP A 268 -23.19 24.41 -12.18
C ASP A 268 -24.26 23.40 -12.62
N LEU A 269 -23.89 22.53 -13.56
CA LEU A 269 -24.77 21.47 -14.07
C LEU A 269 -25.28 20.56 -12.95
N PHE A 270 -24.39 20.10 -12.06
CA PHE A 270 -24.77 19.17 -11.00
C PHE A 270 -25.55 19.87 -9.88
N LEU A 271 -25.24 21.13 -9.56
CA LEU A 271 -26.03 21.91 -8.61
C LEU A 271 -27.45 22.15 -9.11
N ASP A 272 -27.63 22.39 -10.40
CA ASP A 272 -28.96 22.54 -11.00
C ASP A 272 -29.72 21.22 -11.00
N LEU A 273 -29.07 20.10 -11.34
CA LEU A 273 -29.68 18.77 -11.24
C LEU A 273 -30.08 18.41 -9.81
N LEU A 274 -29.26 18.74 -8.79
CA LEU A 274 -29.59 18.52 -7.38
C LEU A 274 -30.82 19.32 -6.91
N LYS A 275 -31.10 20.46 -7.54
CA LYS A 275 -32.27 21.30 -7.22
C LYS A 275 -33.53 20.83 -7.93
N VAL A 276 -33.41 20.37 -9.18
CA VAL A 276 -34.55 20.08 -10.07
C VAL A 276 -34.98 18.62 -9.99
N HIS A 277 -34.04 17.68 -9.86
CA HIS A 277 -34.34 16.24 -9.90
C HIS A 277 -34.94 15.75 -8.57
N ALA A 278 -35.77 14.70 -8.66
CA ALA A 278 -36.46 14.12 -7.50
C ALA A 278 -35.46 13.52 -6.49
N VAL A 279 -35.54 13.99 -5.24
CA VAL A 279 -34.65 13.60 -4.13
C VAL A 279 -34.70 12.10 -3.83
N GLU A 280 -35.82 11.45 -4.14
CA GLU A 280 -36.03 10.01 -3.97
C GLU A 280 -35.10 9.17 -4.86
N ASP A 281 -34.60 9.72 -5.97
CA ASP A 281 -33.63 9.04 -6.84
C ASP A 281 -32.21 9.11 -6.27
N GLU A 282 -31.99 8.35 -5.21
CA GLU A 282 -30.68 8.29 -4.54
C GLU A 282 -29.57 7.69 -5.43
N LEU A 283 -29.92 6.94 -6.47
CA LEU A 283 -28.97 6.36 -7.42
C LEU A 283 -28.26 7.42 -8.26
N LEU A 284 -28.97 8.48 -8.64
CA LEU A 284 -28.37 9.63 -9.31
C LEU A 284 -27.62 10.52 -8.31
N HIS A 285 -28.25 10.80 -7.16
CA HIS A 285 -27.74 11.75 -6.17
C HIS A 285 -26.37 11.37 -5.61
N GLN A 286 -26.07 10.08 -5.43
CA GLN A 286 -24.73 9.63 -5.00
C GLN A 286 -23.60 10.16 -5.92
N TYR A 287 -23.83 10.27 -7.24
CA TYR A 287 -22.83 10.76 -8.18
C TYR A 287 -22.78 12.29 -8.21
N LEU A 288 -23.94 12.94 -8.15
CA LEU A 288 -24.05 14.40 -8.10
C LEU A 288 -23.32 14.97 -6.87
N ILE A 289 -23.52 14.36 -5.70
CA ILE A 289 -22.86 14.78 -4.45
C ILE A 289 -21.34 14.73 -4.61
N ILE A 290 -20.79 13.65 -5.16
CA ILE A 290 -19.35 13.50 -5.36
C ILE A 290 -18.84 14.57 -6.33
N GLY A 291 -19.55 14.77 -7.46
CA GLY A 291 -19.14 15.74 -8.47
C GLY A 291 -19.14 17.17 -7.95
N VAL A 292 -20.18 17.60 -7.23
CA VAL A 292 -20.23 18.94 -6.63
C VAL A 292 -19.14 19.10 -5.58
N CYS A 293 -18.93 18.12 -4.70
CA CYS A 293 -17.85 18.18 -3.70
C CYS A 293 -16.46 18.24 -4.35
N LYS A 294 -16.25 17.47 -5.42
CA LYS A 294 -15.00 17.45 -6.18
C LYS A 294 -14.75 18.78 -6.88
N SER A 295 -15.74 19.33 -7.59
CA SER A 295 -15.63 20.64 -8.23
C SER A 295 -15.40 21.75 -7.21
N ALA A 296 -16.15 21.79 -6.11
CA ALA A 296 -15.99 22.80 -5.08
C ALA A 296 -14.57 22.77 -4.48
N ALA A 297 -14.02 21.57 -4.24
CA ALA A 297 -12.66 21.42 -3.74
C ALA A 297 -11.57 21.95 -4.70
N VAL A 298 -11.80 21.86 -6.02
CA VAL A 298 -10.88 22.39 -7.04
C VAL A 298 -11.05 23.90 -7.24
N LEU A 299 -12.30 24.38 -7.27
CA LEU A 299 -12.63 25.75 -7.65
C LEU A 299 -12.56 26.75 -6.49
N ASN A 300 -12.75 26.26 -5.27
CA ASN A 300 -12.95 27.05 -4.05
C ASN A 300 -14.01 28.16 -4.22
N PRO A 301 -15.30 27.80 -4.43
CA PRO A 301 -16.37 28.75 -4.64
C PRO A 301 -16.73 29.55 -3.37
N GLU A 302 -17.67 30.48 -3.51
CA GLU A 302 -18.18 31.27 -2.39
C GLU A 302 -18.84 30.40 -1.31
N LEU A 303 -18.84 30.89 -0.06
CA LEU A 303 -19.33 30.15 1.11
C LEU A 303 -20.79 29.69 0.98
N GLU A 304 -21.62 30.44 0.24
CA GLU A 304 -23.02 30.07 -0.06
C GLU A 304 -23.13 28.70 -0.73
N VAL A 305 -22.20 28.38 -1.65
CA VAL A 305 -22.16 27.08 -2.32
C VAL A 305 -21.82 25.97 -1.32
N TYR A 306 -20.90 26.23 -0.38
CA TYR A 306 -20.59 25.28 0.69
C TYR A 306 -21.76 25.05 1.66
N GLU A 307 -22.60 26.05 1.91
CA GLU A 307 -23.84 25.86 2.68
C GLU A 307 -24.84 24.93 1.96
N ILE A 308 -24.98 25.10 0.65
CA ILE A 308 -25.81 24.20 -0.18
C ILE A 308 -25.24 22.78 -0.12
N ILE A 309 -23.93 22.61 -0.31
CA ILE A 309 -23.26 21.31 -0.23
C ILE A 309 -23.47 20.67 1.15
N LYS A 310 -23.27 21.42 2.23
CA LYS A 310 -23.49 20.96 3.60
C LYS A 310 -24.91 20.45 3.80
N LYS A 311 -25.92 21.18 3.31
CA LYS A 311 -27.33 20.78 3.40
C LYS A 311 -27.55 19.39 2.80
N TYR A 312 -27.05 19.15 1.58
CA TYR A 312 -27.20 17.85 0.91
C TYR A 312 -26.38 16.76 1.59
N LEU A 313 -25.14 17.03 2.02
CA LEU A 313 -24.33 16.06 2.76
C LEU A 313 -25.06 15.58 4.02
N VAL A 314 -25.57 16.51 4.85
CA VAL A 314 -26.29 16.16 6.09
C VAL A 314 -27.57 15.37 5.81
N GLN A 315 -28.27 15.67 4.71
CA GLN A 315 -29.47 14.94 4.29
C GLN A 315 -29.14 13.49 3.91
N PHE A 316 -28.17 13.28 3.00
CA PHE A 316 -27.86 11.95 2.48
C PHE A 316 -27.06 11.07 3.45
N LEU A 317 -26.35 11.65 4.42
CA LEU A 317 -25.73 10.88 5.52
C LEU A 317 -26.77 10.16 6.40
N LYS A 318 -28.01 10.68 6.46
CA LYS A 318 -29.12 10.10 7.21
C LYS A 318 -29.91 9.04 6.41
N SER A 319 -29.61 8.86 5.12
CA SER A 319 -30.32 7.92 4.24
C SER A 319 -30.26 6.47 4.77
N SER A 320 -31.21 5.62 4.39
CA SER A 320 -31.09 4.17 4.57
C SER A 320 -30.19 3.52 3.50
N PHE A 321 -30.03 4.17 2.36
CA PHE A 321 -29.21 3.71 1.23
C PHE A 321 -27.72 3.96 1.49
N VAL A 322 -26.96 2.87 1.63
CA VAL A 322 -25.53 2.92 1.99
C VAL A 322 -24.66 3.63 0.93
N PRO A 323 -24.87 3.46 -0.40
CA PRO A 323 -24.08 4.16 -1.40
C PRO A 323 -24.16 5.69 -1.32
N SER A 324 -25.32 6.27 -0.96
CA SER A 324 -25.42 7.72 -0.67
C SER A 324 -24.47 8.15 0.46
N LYS A 325 -24.38 7.36 1.54
CA LYS A 325 -23.44 7.62 2.64
C LYS A 325 -21.98 7.52 2.17
N ILE A 326 -21.67 6.52 1.36
CA ILE A 326 -20.33 6.33 0.78
C ILE A 326 -19.95 7.54 -0.10
N ALA A 327 -20.88 8.03 -0.92
CA ALA A 327 -20.70 9.24 -1.71
C ALA A 327 -20.41 10.48 -0.85
N CYS A 328 -21.16 10.68 0.23
CA CYS A 328 -20.90 11.78 1.17
C CYS A 328 -19.51 11.68 1.82
N LEU A 329 -19.05 10.47 2.18
CA LEU A 329 -17.71 10.27 2.76
C LEU A 329 -16.59 10.57 1.74
N HIS A 330 -16.76 10.18 0.48
CA HIS A 330 -15.84 10.62 -0.59
C HIS A 330 -15.89 12.13 -0.80
N GLY A 331 -17.07 12.74 -0.73
CA GLY A 331 -17.26 14.19 -0.77
C GLY A 331 -16.50 14.90 0.34
N PHE A 332 -16.57 14.40 1.58
CA PHE A 332 -15.77 14.93 2.68
C PHE A 332 -14.27 14.82 2.40
N LEU A 333 -13.76 13.68 1.90
CA LEU A 333 -12.33 13.56 1.59
C LEU A 333 -11.86 14.59 0.55
N TYR A 334 -12.66 14.86 -0.49
CA TYR A 334 -12.33 15.89 -1.48
C TYR A 334 -12.38 17.30 -0.89
N ILE A 335 -13.45 17.66 -0.18
CA ILE A 335 -13.59 19.00 0.41
C ILE A 335 -12.51 19.25 1.46
N LEU A 336 -12.25 18.29 2.36
CA LEU A 336 -11.21 18.42 3.38
C LEU A 336 -9.82 18.62 2.74
N GLU A 337 -9.53 17.93 1.64
CA GLU A 337 -8.29 18.12 0.88
C GLU A 337 -8.24 19.50 0.21
N GLY A 338 -9.32 19.92 -0.45
CA GLY A 338 -9.41 21.23 -1.10
C GLY A 338 -9.27 22.38 -0.12
N CYS A 339 -10.03 22.37 0.99
CA CYS A 339 -9.94 23.39 2.03
C CYS A 339 -8.53 23.46 2.64
N LYS A 340 -7.86 22.30 2.84
CA LYS A 340 -6.47 22.28 3.33
C LYS A 340 -5.51 22.96 2.36
N LEU A 341 -5.62 22.67 1.06
CA LEU A 341 -4.71 23.19 0.03
C LEU A 341 -4.94 24.67 -0.25
N ASN A 342 -6.18 25.13 -0.19
CA ASN A 342 -6.57 26.52 -0.43
C ASN A 342 -6.52 27.39 0.84
N ASN A 343 -6.15 26.82 1.99
CA ASN A 343 -6.14 27.55 3.25
C ASN A 343 -5.05 28.63 3.24
N ILE A 344 -5.49 29.89 3.21
CA ILE A 344 -4.63 31.07 3.32
C ILE A 344 -4.56 31.62 4.76
N SER A 345 -5.37 31.09 5.69
CA SER A 345 -5.38 31.56 7.08
C SER A 345 -4.13 31.06 7.81
N ILE A 346 -3.33 31.99 8.34
CA ILE A 346 -2.12 31.68 9.08
C ILE A 346 -2.52 31.18 10.47
N GLY A 347 -2.23 29.90 10.77
CA GLY A 347 -2.49 29.30 12.08
C GLY A 347 -3.97 29.12 12.42
N GLY A 348 -4.83 29.05 11.39
CA GLY A 348 -6.27 28.80 11.52
C GLY A 348 -6.78 27.82 10.47
N ILE A 349 -8.07 27.48 10.57
CA ILE A 349 -8.80 26.74 9.53
C ILE A 349 -9.69 27.69 8.73
N SER A 350 -9.84 27.42 7.44
CA SER A 350 -10.68 28.20 6.53
C SER A 350 -12.15 28.20 6.96
N GLU A 351 -12.92 29.22 6.58
CA GLU A 351 -14.35 29.34 6.95
C GLU A 351 -15.17 28.15 6.40
N GLU A 352 -14.82 27.70 5.20
CA GLU A 352 -15.42 26.54 4.55
C GLU A 352 -15.14 25.25 5.34
N LEU A 353 -13.91 25.10 5.87
CA LEU A 353 -13.55 23.97 6.72
C LEU A 353 -14.28 24.03 8.06
N GLN A 354 -14.41 25.21 8.67
CA GLN A 354 -15.20 25.41 9.91
C GLN A 354 -16.67 25.00 9.71
N LEU A 355 -17.23 25.26 8.53
CA LEU A 355 -18.61 24.93 8.19
C LEU A 355 -18.85 23.41 8.05
N ILE A 356 -17.91 22.70 7.41
CA ILE A 356 -18.04 21.29 7.01
C ILE A 356 -17.51 20.30 8.06
N LEU A 357 -16.41 20.64 8.75
CA LEU A 357 -15.73 19.75 9.70
C LEU A 357 -16.65 19.17 10.79
N PRO A 358 -17.55 19.94 11.44
CA PRO A 358 -18.44 19.39 12.47
C PRO A 358 -19.34 18.26 11.95
N CYS A 359 -19.83 18.37 10.70
CA CYS A 359 -20.70 17.35 10.11
C CYS A 359 -19.95 16.03 9.88
N ALA A 360 -18.68 16.11 9.45
CA ALA A 360 -17.83 14.93 9.28
C ALA A 360 -17.50 14.27 10.64
N VAL A 361 -17.11 15.08 11.63
CA VAL A 361 -16.75 14.63 12.99
C VAL A 361 -17.93 13.93 13.66
N GLU A 362 -19.11 14.54 13.66
CA GLU A 362 -20.32 13.97 14.27
C GLU A 362 -20.67 12.60 13.66
N TYR A 363 -20.66 12.53 12.32
CA TYR A 363 -20.98 11.28 11.63
C TYR A 363 -19.98 10.17 11.93
N ILE A 364 -18.68 10.48 11.96
CA ILE A 364 -17.62 9.52 12.28
C ILE A 364 -17.79 9.02 13.72
N GLN A 365 -17.95 9.91 14.70
CA GLN A 365 -18.14 9.52 16.11
C GLN A 365 -19.34 8.60 16.28
N MET A 366 -20.48 8.94 15.67
CA MET A 366 -21.69 8.13 15.72
C MET A 366 -21.45 6.71 15.19
N ASN A 367 -20.72 6.56 14.09
CA ASN A 367 -20.47 5.25 13.49
C ASN A 367 -19.40 4.46 14.26
N LEU A 368 -18.31 5.10 14.70
CA LEU A 368 -17.26 4.45 15.48
C LEU A 368 -17.79 3.83 16.78
N ASN A 369 -18.67 4.55 17.48
CA ASN A 369 -19.32 4.05 18.70
C ASN A 369 -20.20 2.81 18.46
N ASN A 370 -20.64 2.60 17.21
CA ASN A 370 -21.51 1.49 16.81
C ASN A 370 -20.77 0.34 16.11
N LEU A 371 -19.48 0.51 15.77
CA LEU A 371 -18.71 -0.50 15.02
C LEU A 371 -18.64 -1.85 15.76
N ALA A 372 -18.41 -1.83 17.07
CA ALA A 372 -18.30 -3.04 17.89
C ALA A 372 -19.61 -3.87 17.95
N ARG A 373 -20.75 -3.29 17.56
CA ARG A 373 -22.08 -3.91 17.72
C ARG A 373 -22.60 -4.55 16.44
N ASN A 374 -22.08 -4.18 15.26
CA ASN A 374 -22.76 -4.46 13.99
C ASN A 374 -21.89 -5.22 12.98
N ALA A 375 -21.92 -6.55 13.06
CA ALA A 375 -21.24 -7.45 12.13
C ALA A 375 -21.80 -7.45 10.68
N HIS A 376 -22.82 -6.63 10.36
CA HIS A 376 -23.48 -6.57 9.05
C HIS A 376 -23.22 -5.27 8.27
N GLN A 377 -22.26 -4.45 8.70
CA GLN A 377 -21.94 -3.20 7.99
C GLN A 377 -21.15 -3.43 6.70
N SER A 378 -21.39 -2.57 5.71
CA SER A 378 -20.65 -2.52 4.45
C SER A 378 -19.17 -2.24 4.69
N GLN A 379 -18.30 -3.09 4.14
CA GLN A 379 -16.86 -2.99 4.29
C GLN A 379 -16.31 -1.66 3.74
N GLN A 380 -16.81 -1.22 2.57
CA GLN A 380 -16.36 0.03 1.94
C GLN A 380 -16.73 1.25 2.79
N HIS A 381 -17.93 1.24 3.38
CA HIS A 381 -18.39 2.31 4.27
C HIS A 381 -17.51 2.41 5.52
N THR A 382 -17.25 1.28 6.20
CA THR A 382 -16.37 1.24 7.37
C THR A 382 -14.95 1.71 7.05
N GLN A 383 -14.39 1.34 5.90
CA GLN A 383 -13.06 1.78 5.47
C GLN A 383 -12.99 3.28 5.21
N LEU A 384 -14.03 3.86 4.60
CA LEU A 384 -14.11 5.30 4.38
C LEU A 384 -14.25 6.07 5.70
N ILE A 385 -15.00 5.54 6.68
CA ILE A 385 -15.05 6.14 8.02
C ILE A 385 -13.64 6.25 8.61
N TRP A 386 -12.86 5.17 8.57
CA TRP A 386 -11.47 5.18 9.04
C TRP A 386 -10.59 6.13 8.22
N SER A 387 -10.77 6.17 6.90
CA SER A 387 -10.00 7.02 5.99
C SER A 387 -10.24 8.50 6.29
N VAL A 388 -11.50 8.92 6.46
CA VAL A 388 -11.84 10.30 6.85
C VAL A 388 -11.34 10.61 8.26
N ALA A 389 -11.51 9.69 9.22
CA ALA A 389 -11.06 9.90 10.60
C ALA A 389 -9.55 10.13 10.70
N PHE A 390 -8.75 9.27 10.04
CA PHE A 390 -7.29 9.44 10.02
C PHE A 390 -6.87 10.67 9.23
N TYR A 391 -7.56 10.99 8.12
CA TYR A 391 -7.28 12.20 7.35
C TYR A 391 -7.50 13.48 8.19
N ILE A 392 -8.59 13.55 8.96
CA ILE A 392 -8.86 14.69 9.86
C ILE A 392 -7.75 14.83 10.90
N ILE A 393 -7.40 13.75 11.62
CA ILE A 393 -6.38 13.80 12.69
C ILE A 393 -5.00 14.16 12.15
N GLU A 394 -4.67 13.70 10.94
CA GLU A 394 -3.40 14.02 10.31
C GLU A 394 -3.32 15.49 9.88
N ASN A 395 -4.36 15.98 9.21
CA ASN A 395 -4.28 17.20 8.42
C ASN A 395 -4.88 18.44 9.09
N VAL A 396 -5.79 18.28 10.05
CA VAL A 396 -6.34 19.39 10.83
C VAL A 396 -5.50 19.56 12.11
N GLU A 397 -5.19 20.82 12.48
CA GLU A 397 -4.42 21.10 13.69
C GLU A 397 -5.21 20.67 14.94
N GLU A 398 -4.52 20.11 15.95
CA GLU A 398 -5.16 19.55 17.16
C GLU A 398 -6.00 20.58 17.93
N VAL A 399 -5.71 21.88 17.80
CA VAL A 399 -6.46 22.97 18.45
C VAL A 399 -7.89 23.08 17.91
N HIS A 400 -8.12 22.68 16.66
CA HIS A 400 -9.41 22.75 15.98
C HIS A 400 -10.21 21.44 16.02
N ILE A 401 -9.69 20.42 16.71
CA ILE A 401 -10.33 19.12 16.86
C ILE A 401 -10.60 18.89 18.34
N GLU A 402 -11.81 18.44 18.68
CA GLU A 402 -12.10 18.03 20.06
C GLU A 402 -11.22 16.85 20.49
N SER A 403 -10.56 16.96 21.65
CA SER A 403 -9.73 15.87 22.19
C SER A 403 -10.49 14.54 22.32
N SER A 404 -11.80 14.61 22.63
CA SER A 404 -12.72 13.47 22.70
C SER A 404 -12.80 12.71 21.37
N PHE A 405 -12.77 13.41 20.24
CA PHE A 405 -12.76 12.80 18.90
C PHE A 405 -11.50 11.98 18.69
N ILE A 406 -10.33 12.58 18.94
CA ILE A 406 -9.04 11.90 18.77
C ILE A 406 -8.97 10.65 19.64
N GLU A 407 -9.35 10.77 20.92
CA GLU A 407 -9.38 9.64 21.85
C GLU A 407 -10.34 8.53 21.41
N ASN A 408 -11.53 8.87 20.90
CA ASN A 408 -12.49 7.90 20.40
C ASN A 408 -11.97 7.17 19.16
N VAL A 409 -11.37 7.88 18.20
CA VAL A 409 -10.77 7.27 17.00
C VAL A 409 -9.64 6.31 17.36
N LEU A 410 -8.73 6.72 18.25
CA LEU A 410 -7.59 5.91 18.65
C LEU A 410 -8.00 4.69 19.48
N SER A 411 -8.89 4.86 20.45
CA SER A 411 -9.41 3.76 21.27
C SER A 411 -10.26 2.79 20.44
N GLY A 412 -11.10 3.30 19.54
CA GLY A 412 -11.86 2.48 18.58
C GLY A 412 -10.94 1.67 17.67
N ALA A 413 -9.86 2.28 17.15
CA ALA A 413 -8.88 1.60 16.32
C ALA A 413 -8.21 0.45 17.07
N ILE A 414 -7.75 0.72 18.29
CA ILE A 414 -7.11 -0.28 19.17
C ILE A 414 -8.08 -1.41 19.53
N SER A 415 -9.34 -1.09 19.82
CA SER A 415 -10.38 -2.07 20.08
C SER A 415 -10.58 -2.99 18.87
N CYS A 416 -10.81 -2.43 17.67
CA CYS A 416 -11.02 -3.21 16.46
C CYS A 416 -9.82 -4.11 16.11
N LEU A 417 -8.58 -3.65 16.35
CA LEU A 417 -7.38 -4.46 16.15
C LEU A 417 -7.22 -5.60 17.16
N SER A 418 -7.80 -5.45 18.36
CA SER A 418 -7.76 -6.44 19.44
C SER A 418 -8.82 -7.56 19.30
N GLU A 419 -9.83 -7.37 18.46
CA GLU A 419 -10.91 -8.33 18.26
C GLU A 419 -10.40 -9.69 17.76
N THR A 420 -11.08 -10.77 18.17
CA THR A 420 -10.71 -12.14 17.79
C THR A 420 -11.04 -12.44 16.33
N LYS A 421 -12.20 -11.97 15.85
CA LYS A 421 -12.64 -12.11 14.45
C LYS A 421 -12.24 -10.87 13.66
N LYS A 422 -11.11 -10.96 12.95
CA LYS A 422 -10.55 -9.83 12.20
C LYS A 422 -11.02 -9.85 10.75
N ARG A 423 -11.73 -8.79 10.33
CA ARG A 423 -11.94 -8.48 8.91
C ARG A 423 -10.64 -7.95 8.33
N ILE A 424 -10.01 -8.74 7.46
CA ILE A 424 -8.63 -8.50 7.02
C ILE A 424 -8.42 -7.12 6.39
N THR A 425 -9.35 -6.68 5.56
CA THR A 425 -9.24 -5.43 4.81
C THR A 425 -9.39 -4.20 5.72
N GLU A 426 -10.33 -4.24 6.68
CA GLU A 426 -10.46 -3.23 7.74
C GLU A 426 -9.23 -3.22 8.64
N TYR A 427 -8.75 -4.40 9.06
CA TYR A 427 -7.53 -4.55 9.86
C TYR A 427 -6.33 -3.91 9.16
N LYS A 428 -6.14 -4.15 7.86
CA LYS A 428 -5.09 -3.50 7.05
C LYS A 428 -5.23 -1.98 7.02
N CYS A 429 -6.45 -1.47 6.80
CA CYS A 429 -6.73 -0.04 6.75
C CYS A 429 -6.36 0.65 8.07
N ILE A 430 -6.82 0.10 9.20
CA ILE A 430 -6.55 0.63 10.54
C ILE A 430 -5.05 0.55 10.87
N MET A 431 -4.40 -0.57 10.56
CA MET A 431 -2.96 -0.74 10.79
C MET A 431 -2.13 0.29 10.01
N LYS A 432 -2.46 0.55 8.73
CA LYS A 432 -1.74 1.53 7.91
C LYS A 432 -2.00 2.96 8.40
N GLY A 433 -3.24 3.30 8.72
CA GLY A 433 -3.61 4.62 9.25
C GLY A 433 -2.93 4.93 10.59
N LEU A 434 -2.94 3.98 11.54
CA LEU A 434 -2.23 4.14 12.82
C LEU A 434 -0.72 4.27 12.64
N GLN A 435 -0.09 3.46 11.78
CA GLN A 435 1.35 3.57 11.48
C GLN A 435 1.68 4.98 10.97
N ARG A 436 0.84 5.53 10.10
CA ARG A 436 1.00 6.88 9.54
C ARG A 436 0.90 7.95 10.62
N LEU A 437 -0.12 7.88 11.48
CA LEU A 437 -0.24 8.83 12.59
C LEU A 437 0.92 8.75 13.59
N ILE A 438 1.42 7.54 13.89
CA ILE A 438 2.57 7.34 14.78
C ILE A 438 3.80 8.07 14.25
N VAL A 439 4.09 7.95 12.95
CA VAL A 439 5.26 8.58 12.34
C VAL A 439 5.12 10.10 12.24
N LEU A 440 3.92 10.61 11.93
CA LEU A 440 3.71 12.04 11.66
C LEU A 440 3.41 12.87 12.93
N LYS A 441 2.79 12.29 13.97
CA LYS A 441 2.31 13.01 15.16
C LYS A 441 2.96 12.46 16.44
N LYS A 442 4.10 13.04 16.83
CA LYS A 442 4.87 12.63 18.03
C LYS A 442 4.02 12.61 19.31
N ASN A 443 3.13 13.60 19.49
CA ASN A 443 2.24 13.68 20.66
C ASN A 443 1.30 12.46 20.76
N LEU A 444 0.73 12.03 19.62
CA LEU A 444 -0.16 10.87 19.59
C LEU A 444 0.62 9.59 19.87
N MET A 445 1.81 9.43 19.28
CA MET A 445 2.69 8.29 19.55
C MET A 445 2.96 8.13 21.05
N MET A 446 3.26 9.22 21.77
CA MET A 446 3.48 9.18 23.22
C MET A 446 2.23 8.76 24.02
N LYS A 447 1.02 9.12 23.55
CA LYS A 447 -0.24 8.75 24.21
C LYS A 447 -0.59 7.27 24.04
N ILE A 448 -0.42 6.71 22.84
CA ILE A 448 -0.87 5.33 22.52
C ILE A 448 0.24 4.28 22.48
N GLY A 449 1.51 4.68 22.59
CA GLY A 449 2.66 3.83 22.33
C GLY A 449 2.65 2.49 23.06
N LYS A 450 2.37 2.48 24.37
CA LYS A 450 2.28 1.25 25.17
C LYS A 450 1.19 0.29 24.66
N GLN A 451 0.04 0.82 24.25
CA GLN A 451 -1.07 0.01 23.73
C GLN A 451 -0.74 -0.56 22.35
N VAL A 452 -0.10 0.24 21.49
CA VAL A 452 0.38 -0.19 20.17
C VAL A 452 1.44 -1.28 20.26
N VAL A 453 2.40 -1.15 21.17
CA VAL A 453 3.41 -2.19 21.42
C VAL A 453 2.73 -3.48 21.87
N LYS A 454 1.83 -3.41 22.86
CA LYS A 454 1.08 -4.58 23.32
C LYS A 454 0.32 -5.27 22.19
N LEU A 455 -0.45 -4.51 21.40
CA LEU A 455 -1.18 -5.03 20.24
C LEU A 455 -0.26 -5.70 19.23
N SER A 456 0.90 -5.10 18.95
CA SER A 456 1.86 -5.63 17.99
C SER A 456 2.48 -6.93 18.51
N MET A 457 2.82 -6.99 19.79
CA MET A 457 3.37 -8.19 20.45
C MET A 457 2.37 -9.34 20.50
N ASP A 458 1.09 -9.05 20.77
CA ASP A 458 0.03 -10.04 20.74
C ASP A 458 -0.30 -10.49 19.30
N GLY A 459 -0.23 -9.57 18.34
CA GLY A 459 -0.42 -9.86 16.93
C GLY A 459 0.68 -10.74 16.31
N LEU A 460 1.94 -10.61 16.76
CA LEU A 460 3.03 -11.51 16.37
C LEU A 460 2.78 -12.98 16.79
N LYS A 461 2.04 -13.19 17.89
CA LYS A 461 1.66 -14.54 18.36
C LYS A 461 0.50 -15.14 17.56
N ASN A 462 -0.13 -14.39 16.67
CA ASN A 462 -1.29 -14.86 15.92
C ASN A 462 -0.91 -15.97 14.93
N GLU A 463 -1.80 -16.94 14.75
CA GLU A 463 -1.59 -18.05 13.81
C GLU A 463 -1.66 -17.59 12.35
N ASN A 464 -2.42 -16.53 12.06
CA ASN A 464 -2.52 -16.00 10.71
C ASN A 464 -1.25 -15.20 10.37
N PRO A 465 -0.47 -15.64 9.36
CA PRO A 465 0.79 -14.98 9.00
C PRO A 465 0.59 -13.55 8.51
N LEU A 466 -0.55 -13.23 7.90
CA LEU A 466 -0.83 -11.86 7.48
C LEU A 466 -0.90 -10.93 8.69
N ILE A 467 -1.56 -11.36 9.77
CA ILE A 467 -1.67 -10.57 10.99
C ILE A 467 -0.30 -10.43 11.63
N ALA A 468 0.46 -11.52 11.75
CA ALA A 468 1.80 -11.48 12.33
C ALA A 468 2.73 -10.53 11.56
N ILE A 469 2.70 -10.55 10.22
CA ILE A 469 3.52 -9.66 9.39
C ILE A 469 3.06 -8.19 9.49
N LEU A 470 1.75 -7.91 9.50
CA LEU A 470 1.26 -6.55 9.73
C LEU A 470 1.63 -6.03 11.14
N SER A 471 1.60 -6.90 12.14
CA SER A 471 2.05 -6.58 13.51
C SER A 471 3.56 -6.36 13.59
N LEU A 472 4.36 -7.09 12.80
CA LEU A 472 5.79 -6.84 12.63
C LEU A 472 6.04 -5.44 12.04
N GLN A 473 5.29 -5.06 11.00
CA GLN A 473 5.37 -3.72 10.42
C GLN A 473 5.03 -2.64 11.45
N MET A 474 3.95 -2.81 12.22
CA MET A 474 3.58 -1.87 13.28
C MET A 474 4.65 -1.76 14.38
N LEU A 475 5.19 -2.90 14.84
CA LEU A 475 6.22 -2.92 15.87
C LEU A 475 7.47 -2.15 15.43
N PHE A 476 7.96 -2.40 14.21
CA PHE A 476 9.11 -1.66 13.69
C PHE A 476 8.80 -0.19 13.46
N THR A 477 7.62 0.16 12.94
CA THR A 477 7.19 1.56 12.81
C THR A 477 7.25 2.28 14.15
N TYR A 478 6.73 1.66 15.21
CA TYR A 478 6.81 2.22 16.56
C TYR A 478 8.27 2.35 17.03
N MET A 479 9.08 1.28 16.94
CA MET A 479 10.46 1.27 17.43
C MET A 479 11.35 2.32 16.75
N TYR A 480 11.30 2.43 15.41
CA TYR A 480 12.10 3.43 14.68
C TYR A 480 11.63 4.87 14.94
N THR A 481 10.38 5.06 15.36
CA THR A 481 9.85 6.38 15.72
C THR A 481 10.19 6.75 17.17
N GLU A 482 10.05 5.81 18.10
CA GLU A 482 10.38 5.99 19.53
C GLU A 482 11.88 6.20 19.72
N CYS A 483 12.72 5.38 19.10
CA CYS A 483 14.17 5.42 19.25
C CYS A 483 14.87 6.28 18.17
N ALA A 484 14.17 7.24 17.55
CA ALA A 484 14.71 8.02 16.45
C ALA A 484 16.04 8.73 16.81
N GLU A 485 16.12 9.31 18.00
CA GLU A 485 17.31 10.04 18.49
C GLU A 485 18.52 9.11 18.69
N HIS A 486 18.29 7.89 19.19
CA HIS A 486 19.33 6.86 19.34
C HIS A 486 19.86 6.41 17.97
N VAL A 487 18.96 6.12 17.03
CA VAL A 487 19.32 5.66 15.67
C VAL A 487 20.08 6.73 14.87
N GLU A 488 19.80 8.01 15.14
CA GLU A 488 20.49 9.14 14.52
C GLU A 488 21.90 9.36 15.07
N SER A 489 22.09 9.24 16.38
CA SER A 489 23.35 9.63 17.03
C SER A 489 24.33 8.50 17.29
N ARG A 490 23.91 7.21 17.35
CA ARG A 490 24.70 5.99 17.69
C ARG A 490 25.57 6.03 18.96
N ASP A 491 25.88 7.20 19.51
CA ASP A 491 26.81 7.43 20.62
C ASP A 491 26.09 7.67 21.95
N GLN A 492 24.75 7.76 21.95
CA GLN A 492 23.98 7.91 23.18
C GLN A 492 23.81 6.56 23.88
N GLN A 493 24.37 6.43 25.08
CA GLN A 493 24.14 5.28 25.95
C GLN A 493 22.64 5.14 26.25
N THR A 494 22.02 4.06 25.76
CA THR A 494 20.65 3.71 26.11
C THR A 494 20.55 3.40 27.60
N SER A 495 19.51 3.93 28.26
CA SER A 495 19.24 3.57 29.65
C SER A 495 18.99 2.06 29.77
N PRO A 496 19.43 1.41 30.88
CA PRO A 496 19.24 -0.02 31.08
C PRO A 496 17.77 -0.45 30.99
N GLU A 497 16.83 0.39 31.45
CA GLU A 497 15.39 0.11 31.37
C GLU A 497 14.88 0.07 29.92
N ASN A 498 15.30 1.02 29.08
CA ASN A 498 14.93 1.05 27.66
C ASN A 498 15.55 -0.14 26.91
N LEU A 499 16.76 -0.54 27.30
CA LEU A 499 17.41 -1.72 26.74
C LEU A 499 16.62 -2.99 27.04
N VAL A 500 16.19 -3.20 28.29
CA VAL A 500 15.38 -4.36 28.69
C VAL A 500 14.06 -4.42 27.91
N GLN A 501 13.35 -3.30 27.79
CA GLN A 501 12.11 -3.23 27.00
C GLN A 501 12.35 -3.55 25.52
N THR A 502 13.48 -3.10 24.96
CA THR A 502 13.83 -3.39 23.57
C THR A 502 14.18 -4.87 23.39
N ILE A 503 14.92 -5.47 24.33
CA ILE A 503 15.20 -6.92 24.35
C ILE A 503 13.91 -7.74 24.43
N GLU A 504 12.90 -7.30 25.19
CA GLU A 504 11.59 -7.96 25.25
C GLU A 504 10.90 -7.98 23.88
N LYS A 505 10.89 -6.84 23.17
CA LYS A 505 10.33 -6.72 21.81
C LYS A 505 11.00 -7.71 20.85
N PHE A 506 12.33 -7.79 20.86
CA PHE A 506 13.06 -8.76 20.04
C PHE A 506 12.89 -10.21 20.50
N SER A 507 12.67 -10.46 21.79
CA SER A 507 12.37 -11.80 22.30
C SER A 507 11.10 -12.37 21.68
N ALA A 508 10.08 -11.53 21.46
CA ALA A 508 8.89 -11.96 20.72
C ALA A 508 9.18 -12.29 19.25
N LEU A 509 10.13 -11.60 18.61
CA LEU A 509 10.57 -11.94 17.25
C LEU A 509 11.26 -13.30 17.22
N PHE A 510 12.14 -13.60 18.18
CA PHE A 510 12.78 -14.92 18.30
C PHE A 510 11.77 -16.03 18.60
N GLU A 511 10.75 -15.77 19.42
CA GLU A 511 9.64 -16.70 19.62
C GLU A 511 8.83 -16.91 18.32
N ARG A 512 8.61 -15.85 17.52
CA ARG A 512 7.98 -16.01 16.20
C ARG A 512 8.85 -16.81 15.24
N ILE A 513 10.18 -16.67 15.30
CA ILE A 513 11.09 -17.50 14.50
C ILE A 513 10.88 -18.98 14.80
N LYS A 514 10.71 -19.37 16.08
CA LYS A 514 10.51 -20.78 16.45
C LYS A 514 9.20 -21.38 15.93
N LYS A 515 8.15 -20.56 15.78
CA LYS A 515 6.77 -21.03 15.53
C LYS A 515 6.18 -20.60 14.18
N GLY A 516 6.81 -19.68 13.47
CA GLY A 516 6.31 -19.08 12.24
C GLY A 516 6.44 -19.99 11.02
N TYR A 517 5.73 -19.66 9.95
CA TYR A 517 5.89 -20.35 8.66
C TYR A 517 7.25 -20.00 8.03
N SER A 518 7.83 -20.90 7.23
CA SER A 518 9.17 -20.74 6.65
C SER A 518 9.40 -19.38 5.99
N PHE A 519 8.44 -18.90 5.19
CA PHE A 519 8.57 -17.61 4.51
C PHE A 519 8.56 -16.41 5.48
N GLU A 520 7.83 -16.48 6.59
CA GLU A 520 7.84 -15.42 7.62
C GLU A 520 9.18 -15.41 8.34
N VAL A 521 9.68 -16.59 8.69
CA VAL A 521 10.97 -16.74 9.37
C VAL A 521 12.10 -16.23 8.48
N GLU A 522 12.04 -16.48 7.18
CA GLU A 522 12.97 -15.91 6.20
C GLU A 522 12.94 -14.38 6.17
N ILE A 523 11.75 -13.76 6.21
CA ILE A 523 11.60 -12.30 6.28
C ILE A 523 12.25 -11.77 7.56
N ILE A 524 11.91 -12.35 8.72
CA ILE A 524 12.42 -11.89 10.02
C ILE A 524 13.94 -12.08 10.11
N CYS A 525 14.46 -13.26 9.76
CA CYS A 525 15.89 -13.55 9.84
C CYS A 525 16.72 -12.73 8.85
N PHE A 526 16.15 -12.31 7.72
CA PHE A 526 16.85 -11.42 6.79
C PHE A 526 16.95 -9.99 7.34
N LEU A 527 15.90 -9.51 8.02
CA LEU A 527 15.86 -8.16 8.60
C LEU A 527 16.68 -8.05 9.89
N LEU A 528 16.66 -9.10 10.72
CA LEU A 528 17.29 -9.13 12.04
C LEU A 528 18.71 -8.54 12.08
N PRO A 529 19.65 -8.87 11.17
CA PRO A 529 20.99 -8.29 11.18
C PRO A 529 21.02 -6.77 11.16
N GLN A 530 20.22 -6.15 10.28
CA GLN A 530 20.16 -4.70 10.14
C GLN A 530 19.47 -4.09 11.36
N VAL A 531 18.33 -4.64 11.76
CA VAL A 531 17.54 -4.10 12.87
C VAL A 531 18.32 -4.25 14.19
N LEU A 532 19.02 -5.36 14.43
CA LEU A 532 19.87 -5.52 15.61
C LEU A 532 21.00 -4.49 15.67
N ASP A 533 21.66 -4.20 14.54
CA ASP A 533 22.71 -3.17 14.45
C ASP A 533 22.17 -1.74 14.67
N ASP A 534 20.88 -1.52 14.43
CA ASP A 534 20.24 -0.22 14.62
C ASP A 534 19.88 0.07 16.09
N PHE A 535 19.56 -0.97 16.87
CA PHE A 535 19.03 -0.82 18.24
C PHE A 535 19.97 -1.27 19.36
N PHE A 536 21.04 -2.02 19.05
CA PHE A 536 21.93 -2.58 20.08
C PHE A 536 23.39 -2.41 19.73
N THR A 537 24.24 -2.28 20.76
CA THR A 537 25.63 -2.67 20.61
C THR A 537 25.73 -4.20 20.62
N PRO A 538 26.75 -4.79 19.96
CA PRO A 538 26.90 -6.24 19.96
C PRO A 538 26.99 -6.82 21.38
N ALA A 539 27.69 -6.14 22.30
CA ALA A 539 27.78 -6.54 23.71
C ALA A 539 26.41 -6.69 24.39
N ASP A 540 25.42 -5.85 24.06
CA ASP A 540 24.10 -5.86 24.70
C ASP A 540 23.25 -7.08 24.30
N ILE A 541 23.42 -7.58 23.07
CA ILE A 541 22.50 -8.54 22.46
C ILE A 541 23.14 -9.90 22.13
N LEU A 542 24.47 -10.00 22.15
CA LEU A 542 25.24 -11.20 21.81
C LEU A 542 24.72 -12.45 22.54
N THR A 543 24.67 -12.39 23.86
CA THR A 543 24.25 -13.52 24.69
C THR A 543 22.84 -13.98 24.33
N LYS A 544 21.91 -13.06 24.09
CA LYS A 544 20.53 -13.40 23.74
C LYS A 544 20.46 -14.11 22.38
N VAL A 545 21.06 -13.52 21.34
CA VAL A 545 21.04 -14.08 19.97
C VAL A 545 21.63 -15.49 19.95
N ILE A 546 22.75 -15.69 20.66
CA ILE A 546 23.38 -17.00 20.64
C ILE A 546 22.59 -18.01 21.47
N CYS A 547 22.06 -17.65 22.63
CA CYS A 547 21.18 -18.54 23.39
C CYS A 547 19.95 -18.97 22.58
N GLU A 548 19.37 -18.09 21.77
CA GLU A 548 18.24 -18.43 20.87
C GLU A 548 18.65 -19.36 19.71
N PHE A 549 19.90 -19.28 19.25
CA PHE A 549 20.45 -20.20 18.25
C PHE A 549 20.76 -21.59 18.84
N LEU A 550 21.33 -21.62 20.06
CA LEU A 550 21.69 -22.87 20.75
C LEU A 550 20.48 -23.58 21.37
N SER A 551 19.31 -22.95 21.40
CA SER A 551 18.09 -23.55 21.91
C SER A 551 17.76 -24.84 21.16
N THR A 552 17.48 -25.92 21.91
CA THR A 552 17.05 -27.21 21.37
C THR A 552 15.70 -27.13 20.65
N GLN A 553 14.91 -26.10 20.95
CA GLN A 553 13.61 -25.84 20.34
C GLN A 553 13.70 -24.99 19.07
N GLN A 554 14.89 -24.73 18.54
CA GLN A 554 15.08 -23.85 17.38
C GLN A 554 15.08 -24.61 16.04
N PRO A 555 13.97 -24.61 15.27
CA PRO A 555 13.91 -25.31 13.98
C PRO A 555 14.70 -24.61 12.86
N HIS A 556 15.02 -23.32 12.99
CA HIS A 556 15.58 -22.52 11.90
C HIS A 556 17.04 -22.08 12.12
N GLN A 557 17.87 -22.95 12.71
CA GLN A 557 19.29 -22.69 12.98
C GLN A 557 20.07 -22.28 11.72
N ARG A 558 19.75 -22.86 10.56
CA ARG A 558 20.34 -22.44 9.28
C ARG A 558 20.17 -20.96 9.00
N LEU A 559 18.97 -20.40 9.20
CA LEU A 559 18.69 -18.98 8.94
C LEU A 559 19.34 -18.09 10.01
N LEU A 560 19.26 -18.50 11.28
CA LEU A 560 19.88 -17.76 12.39
C LEU A 560 21.41 -17.73 12.34
N SER A 561 22.06 -18.73 11.74
CA SER A 561 23.53 -18.70 11.55
C SER A 561 23.99 -17.45 10.80
N LYS A 562 23.20 -16.98 9.82
CA LYS A 562 23.48 -15.73 9.09
C LYS A 562 23.34 -14.49 10.00
N VAL A 563 22.39 -14.52 10.94
CA VAL A 563 22.23 -13.44 11.93
C VAL A 563 23.46 -13.38 12.84
N ILE A 564 23.94 -14.53 13.32
CA ILE A 564 25.17 -14.63 14.11
C ILE A 564 26.36 -14.10 13.33
N PHE A 565 26.53 -14.53 12.08
CA PHE A 565 27.62 -14.07 11.23
C PHE A 565 27.66 -12.54 11.13
N HIS A 566 26.53 -11.90 10.83
CA HIS A 566 26.48 -10.44 10.76
C HIS A 566 26.71 -9.76 12.11
N LEU A 567 26.19 -10.32 13.21
CA LEU A 567 26.41 -9.79 14.55
C LEU A 567 27.89 -9.79 14.92
N PHE A 568 28.60 -10.88 14.63
CA PHE A 568 30.03 -11.00 14.88
C PHE A 568 30.84 -10.04 14.01
N GLN A 569 30.48 -9.94 12.72
CA GLN A 569 31.09 -8.96 11.84
C GLN A 569 30.83 -7.51 12.30
N SER A 570 29.68 -7.23 12.91
CA SER A 570 29.44 -5.92 13.53
C SER A 570 30.31 -5.68 14.76
N ALA A 571 30.42 -6.66 15.65
CA ALA A 571 31.31 -6.60 16.81
C ALA A 571 32.79 -6.40 16.41
N ILE A 572 33.27 -7.07 15.36
CA ILE A 572 34.62 -6.85 14.83
C ILE A 572 34.79 -5.40 14.35
N ARG A 573 33.82 -4.86 13.60
CA ARG A 573 33.84 -3.45 13.14
C ARG A 573 33.84 -2.45 14.30
N GLN A 574 33.24 -2.79 15.43
CA GLN A 574 33.18 -1.97 16.64
C GLN A 574 34.33 -2.25 17.62
N ASN A 575 35.39 -2.96 17.20
CA ASN A 575 36.54 -3.32 18.03
C ASN A 575 36.21 -4.14 19.30
N GLN A 576 35.12 -4.92 19.28
CA GLN A 576 34.68 -5.79 20.37
C GLN A 576 35.08 -7.27 20.16
N LEU A 577 36.18 -7.53 19.42
CA LEU A 577 36.62 -8.89 19.09
C LEU A 577 36.99 -9.72 20.33
N THR A 578 37.63 -9.11 21.34
CA THR A 578 38.04 -9.81 22.56
C THR A 578 36.83 -10.36 23.32
N LEU A 579 35.76 -9.57 23.43
CA LEU A 579 34.50 -9.98 24.05
C LEU A 579 33.85 -11.15 23.28
N LEU A 580 33.87 -11.12 21.95
CA LEU A 580 33.40 -12.24 21.14
C LEU A 580 34.23 -13.50 21.39
N GLN A 581 35.56 -13.38 21.40
CA GLN A 581 36.47 -14.50 21.63
C GLN A 581 36.24 -15.15 22.99
N ASP A 582 36.10 -14.33 24.05
CA ASP A 582 35.73 -14.81 25.38
C ASP A 582 34.42 -15.60 25.33
N TRP A 583 33.38 -15.01 24.73
CA TRP A 583 32.07 -15.65 24.63
C TRP A 583 32.14 -17.00 23.88
N VAL A 584 32.83 -17.05 22.74
CA VAL A 584 33.01 -18.29 21.96
C VAL A 584 33.73 -19.35 22.78
N VAL A 585 34.83 -19.01 23.47
CA VAL A 585 35.59 -19.97 24.28
C VAL A 585 34.75 -20.50 25.44
N PHE A 586 34.00 -19.65 26.14
CA PHE A 586 33.15 -20.07 27.26
C PHE A 586 31.90 -20.84 26.85
N SER A 587 31.46 -20.72 25.60
CA SER A 587 30.30 -21.44 25.06
C SER A 587 30.65 -22.77 24.40
N LEU A 588 31.93 -23.11 24.20
CA LEU A 588 32.38 -24.39 23.64
C LEU A 588 31.72 -25.64 24.27
N PRO A 589 31.56 -25.74 25.62
CA PRO A 589 30.87 -26.88 26.23
C PRO A 589 29.44 -27.07 25.72
N ASN A 590 28.72 -25.97 25.44
CA ASN A 590 27.35 -26.04 24.98
C ASN A 590 27.25 -26.66 23.58
N PHE A 591 28.29 -26.50 22.75
CA PHE A 591 28.32 -27.10 21.41
C PHE A 591 28.64 -28.58 21.46
N THR A 592 29.62 -28.96 22.29
CA THR A 592 30.14 -30.33 22.32
C THR A 592 29.27 -31.30 23.11
N GLN A 593 28.50 -30.80 24.08
CA GLN A 593 27.66 -31.64 24.95
C GLN A 593 26.19 -31.72 24.50
N ASN A 594 25.64 -30.67 23.89
CA ASN A 594 24.19 -30.59 23.62
C ASN A 594 23.80 -30.96 22.17
N PHE A 595 24.76 -31.13 21.26
CA PHE A 595 24.50 -31.42 19.85
C PHE A 595 25.18 -32.71 19.40
N SER A 596 24.63 -33.33 18.35
CA SER A 596 25.32 -34.43 17.65
C SER A 596 26.60 -33.94 16.99
N TYR A 597 27.58 -34.84 16.77
CA TYR A 597 28.88 -34.44 16.19
C TYR A 597 28.78 -33.70 14.84
N PRO A 598 27.94 -34.10 13.87
CA PRO A 598 27.74 -33.33 12.64
C PRO A 598 27.24 -31.91 12.90
N MET A 599 26.26 -31.77 13.81
CA MET A 599 25.66 -30.48 14.13
C MET A 599 26.64 -29.58 14.89
N ALA A 600 27.37 -30.14 15.86
CA ALA A 600 28.41 -29.45 16.61
C ALA A 600 29.53 -28.96 15.68
N THR A 601 29.99 -29.80 14.75
CA THR A 601 31.01 -29.45 13.74
C THR A 601 30.55 -28.29 12.88
N TRP A 602 29.31 -28.35 12.37
CA TRP A 602 28.74 -27.27 11.56
C TRP A 602 28.61 -25.97 12.37
N CYS A 603 28.08 -26.03 13.60
CA CYS A 603 27.94 -24.87 14.48
C CYS A 603 29.30 -24.22 14.79
N LEU A 604 30.27 -25.00 15.24
CA LEU A 604 31.61 -24.52 15.57
C LEU A 604 32.28 -23.87 14.35
N THR A 605 32.18 -24.50 13.18
CA THR A 605 32.69 -23.94 11.93
C THR A 605 32.02 -22.59 11.63
N CYS A 606 30.69 -22.49 11.76
CA CYS A 606 29.97 -21.23 11.58
C CYS A 606 30.48 -20.14 12.54
N PHE A 607 30.69 -20.47 13.81
CA PHE A 607 31.14 -19.52 14.84
C PHE A 607 32.58 -19.06 14.62
N PHE A 608 33.51 -19.98 14.36
CA PHE A 608 34.91 -19.64 14.13
C PHE A 608 35.10 -18.76 12.90
N ILE A 609 34.36 -19.06 11.82
CA ILE A 609 34.38 -18.22 10.61
C ILE A 609 33.75 -16.86 10.87
N SER A 610 32.63 -16.82 11.59
CA SER A 610 31.98 -15.56 11.97
C SER A 610 32.90 -14.66 12.78
N ALA A 611 33.74 -15.24 13.65
CA ALA A 611 34.72 -14.55 14.50
C ALA A 611 36.06 -14.23 13.81
N SER A 612 36.26 -14.65 12.55
CA SER A 612 37.53 -14.45 11.86
C SER A 612 37.63 -13.06 11.21
N CYS A 613 38.84 -12.48 11.27
CA CYS A 613 39.19 -11.28 10.51
C CYS A 613 39.67 -11.59 9.08
N ASN A 614 39.85 -12.88 8.73
CA ASN A 614 40.31 -13.30 7.41
C ASN A 614 39.16 -13.25 6.38
N LYS A 615 39.25 -12.32 5.43
CA LYS A 615 38.23 -12.10 4.38
C LYS A 615 37.96 -13.33 3.51
N TRP A 616 38.97 -14.16 3.26
CA TRP A 616 38.81 -15.37 2.46
C TRP A 616 38.01 -16.43 3.22
N LEU A 617 38.33 -16.60 4.50
CA LEU A 617 37.61 -17.52 5.36
C LEU A 617 36.16 -17.09 5.56
N THR A 618 35.91 -15.80 5.81
CA THR A 618 34.54 -15.27 5.95
C THR A 618 33.72 -15.36 4.66
N SER A 619 34.36 -15.29 3.49
CA SER A 619 33.69 -15.46 2.19
C SER A 619 33.13 -16.88 1.96
N LEU A 620 33.63 -17.89 2.69
CA LEU A 620 33.14 -19.26 2.62
C LEU A 620 31.84 -19.50 3.42
N PHE A 621 31.42 -18.51 4.24
CA PHE A 621 30.25 -18.67 5.10
C PHE A 621 28.97 -19.10 4.37
N PRO A 622 28.60 -18.54 3.19
CA PRO A 622 27.40 -18.98 2.48
C PRO A 622 27.44 -20.46 2.07
N TYR A 623 28.62 -20.98 1.72
CA TYR A 623 28.79 -22.39 1.37
C TYR A 623 28.56 -23.28 2.59
N ILE A 624 29.14 -22.91 3.74
CA ILE A 624 29.01 -23.66 4.99
C ILE A 624 27.58 -23.66 5.50
N GLN A 625 26.85 -22.55 5.31
CA GLN A 625 25.42 -22.48 5.63
C GLN A 625 24.58 -23.51 4.85
N THR A 626 25.02 -23.98 3.68
CA THR A 626 24.32 -25.03 2.91
C THR A 626 24.58 -26.45 3.42
N ARG A 627 25.65 -26.65 4.18
CA ARG A 627 26.14 -27.95 4.65
C ARG A 627 25.70 -28.28 6.08
N MET A 628 24.53 -27.80 6.48
CA MET A 628 23.96 -28.08 7.81
C MET A 628 23.83 -29.61 8.02
N GLN A 629 24.33 -30.09 9.16
CA GLN A 629 24.36 -31.50 9.57
C GLN A 629 25.14 -32.47 8.66
N ARG A 630 25.98 -31.95 7.73
CA ARG A 630 26.94 -32.80 7.00
C ARG A 630 28.20 -33.04 7.82
N TYR A 631 28.82 -34.20 7.64
CA TYR A 631 30.01 -34.62 8.37
C TYR A 631 30.96 -35.43 7.47
N GLU A 632 31.24 -34.88 6.29
CA GLU A 632 32.17 -35.46 5.34
C GLU A 632 33.62 -35.06 5.70
N TYR A 633 34.60 -35.53 4.92
CA TYR A 633 36.01 -35.16 5.13
C TYR A 633 36.22 -33.64 5.02
N GLU A 634 35.56 -33.03 4.04
CA GLU A 634 35.61 -31.60 3.76
C GLU A 634 35.07 -30.77 4.93
N ASP A 635 34.00 -31.22 5.59
CA ASP A 635 33.42 -30.50 6.74
C ASP A 635 34.37 -30.50 7.94
N ARG A 636 35.08 -31.60 8.16
CA ARG A 636 36.09 -31.72 9.21
C ARG A 636 37.33 -30.88 8.91
N GLU A 637 37.79 -30.89 7.66
CA GLU A 637 38.87 -30.03 7.18
C GLU A 637 38.54 -28.54 7.39
N MET A 638 37.33 -28.12 7.01
CA MET A 638 36.87 -26.73 7.21
C MET A 638 36.84 -26.35 8.69
N LEU A 639 36.39 -27.25 9.58
CA LEU A 639 36.45 -27.03 11.01
C LEU A 639 37.90 -26.84 11.49
N CYS A 640 38.84 -27.66 11.02
CA CYS A 640 40.25 -27.57 11.40
C CYS A 640 40.88 -26.25 10.95
N VAL A 641 40.61 -25.84 9.71
CA VAL A 641 41.09 -24.55 9.16
C VAL A 641 40.52 -23.37 9.96
N ALA A 642 39.20 -23.36 10.17
CA ALA A 642 38.53 -22.27 10.88
C ALA A 642 38.92 -22.22 12.36
N GLY A 643 38.99 -23.38 13.03
CA GLY A 643 39.39 -23.50 14.43
C GLY A 643 40.86 -23.13 14.66
N SER A 644 41.75 -23.49 13.73
CA SER A 644 43.16 -23.08 13.77
C SER A 644 43.34 -21.58 13.60
N ASP A 645 42.61 -20.95 12.67
CA ASP A 645 42.61 -19.49 12.50
C ASP A 645 42.10 -18.80 13.78
N PHE A 646 40.97 -19.26 14.32
CA PHE A 646 40.42 -18.74 15.56
C PHE A 646 41.40 -18.86 16.73
N TYR A 647 42.01 -20.04 16.92
CA TYR A 647 42.96 -20.31 18.00
C TYR A 647 44.22 -19.43 17.93
N LYS A 648 44.78 -19.22 16.73
CA LYS A 648 45.93 -18.35 16.51
C LYS A 648 45.63 -16.89 16.87
N ASN A 649 44.39 -16.46 16.64
CA ASN A 649 43.95 -15.10 16.88
C ASN A 649 43.46 -14.85 18.33
N LEU A 650 43.47 -15.86 19.22
CA LEU A 650 43.11 -15.69 20.64
C LEU A 650 44.12 -14.80 21.37
N SER A 651 43.58 -13.86 22.15
CA SER A 651 44.34 -12.78 22.77
C SER A 651 45.16 -13.21 23.99
N THR A 652 44.71 -14.22 24.74
CA THR A 652 45.37 -14.64 26.00
C THR A 652 45.71 -16.14 26.03
N GLU A 653 46.81 -16.50 26.69
CA GLU A 653 47.21 -17.90 26.89
C GLU A 653 46.18 -18.68 27.72
N LYS A 654 45.46 -18.02 28.63
CA LYS A 654 44.34 -18.61 29.37
C LYS A 654 43.22 -19.06 28.44
N GLN A 655 42.79 -18.21 27.50
CA GLN A 655 41.79 -18.59 26.49
C GLN A 655 42.26 -19.78 25.64
N LYS A 656 43.54 -19.81 25.24
CA LYS A 656 44.11 -20.92 24.48
C LYS A 656 44.12 -22.23 25.27
N GLN A 657 44.44 -22.19 26.56
CA GLN A 657 44.38 -23.37 27.43
C GLN A 657 42.94 -23.86 27.58
N THR A 658 42.00 -22.98 27.91
CA THR A 658 40.57 -23.31 28.03
C THR A 658 40.00 -23.86 26.72
N PHE A 659 40.40 -23.31 25.57
CA PHE A 659 40.01 -23.84 24.25
C PHE A 659 40.45 -25.30 24.09
N ARG A 660 41.73 -25.61 24.35
CA ARG A 660 42.26 -26.99 24.23
C ARG A 660 41.62 -27.94 25.24
N GLU A 661 41.37 -27.51 26.47
CA GLU A 661 40.75 -28.31 27.51
C GLU A 661 39.33 -28.75 27.14
N ASN A 662 38.51 -27.82 26.60
CA ASN A 662 37.13 -28.11 26.20
C ASN A 662 37.02 -29.23 25.16
N PHE A 663 37.95 -29.29 24.19
CA PHE A 663 37.95 -30.36 23.19
C PHE A 663 38.61 -31.65 23.69
N LYS A 664 39.59 -31.56 24.60
CA LYS A 664 40.21 -32.75 25.23
C LYS A 664 39.23 -33.54 26.08
N ILE A 665 38.30 -32.89 26.78
CA ILE A 665 37.28 -33.55 27.61
C ILE A 665 36.39 -34.48 26.77
N VAL A 666 36.17 -34.14 25.50
CA VAL A 666 35.26 -34.86 24.59
C VAL A 666 36.02 -35.89 23.73
N ARG A 667 37.35 -35.77 23.66
CA ARG A 667 38.27 -36.70 22.98
C ARG A 667 38.26 -38.10 23.59
N ASP A 668 37.98 -38.22 24.89
CA ASP A 668 38.03 -39.50 25.61
C ASP A 668 36.77 -40.38 25.36
N LEU A 669 35.88 -39.96 24.45
CA LEU A 669 34.76 -40.75 23.91
C LEU A 669 35.21 -41.67 22.75
N PRO A 670 34.57 -42.83 22.54
CA PRO A 670 35.05 -43.89 21.65
C PRO A 670 35.23 -43.50 20.16
N GLU A 671 34.59 -42.43 19.69
CA GLU A 671 34.71 -41.92 18.31
C GLU A 671 35.79 -40.84 18.13
N MET A 672 36.49 -40.45 19.20
CA MET A 672 37.50 -39.37 19.22
C MET A 672 37.07 -38.10 18.45
N PRO A 673 35.87 -37.55 18.72
CA PRO A 673 35.39 -36.37 18.01
C PRO A 673 36.36 -35.19 18.22
N PHE A 674 36.59 -34.40 17.15
CA PHE A 674 37.48 -33.24 17.13
C PHE A 674 38.99 -33.52 17.34
N ASN A 675 39.45 -34.78 17.21
CA ASN A 675 40.88 -35.10 17.26
C ASN A 675 41.67 -34.43 16.12
N ASP A 676 41.10 -34.38 14.91
CA ASP A 676 41.67 -33.70 13.75
C ASP A 676 41.85 -32.19 14.02
N LEU A 677 40.89 -31.59 14.75
CA LEU A 677 41.01 -30.20 15.17
C LEU A 677 42.17 -30.05 16.15
N LEU A 678 42.24 -30.86 17.20
CA LEU A 678 43.31 -30.81 18.20
C LEU A 678 44.72 -31.03 17.60
N SER A 679 44.85 -31.86 16.56
CA SER A 679 46.13 -32.08 15.88
C SER A 679 46.53 -30.91 14.97
N SER A 680 45.56 -30.09 14.53
CA SER A 680 45.80 -28.91 13.70
C SER A 680 46.21 -27.64 14.48
N LEU A 681 45.97 -27.59 15.80
CA LEU A 681 46.26 -26.45 16.70
C LEU A 681 47.72 -26.38 17.16
#